data_AF-A0A933MUI3-F1
#
_entry.id   AF-A0A933MUI3-F1
#
_cell.length_a   1.000
_cell.length_b   1.000
_cell.length_c   1.000
_cell.angle_alpha   90.00
_cell.angle_beta   90.00
_cell.angle_gamma   90.00
#
_symmetry.space_group_name_H-M   'P 1'
#
loop_
_entity.id
_entity.type
_entity.pdbx_description
1 polymer ?
#
loop_
_entity_poly.entity_id
_entity_poly.type
_entity_poly.pdbx_seq_one_letter_code
_entity_poly.pdbx_strand_id
1 'polypeptide(L)'
;MESMQTIYSDTRKSGIPLIGDLPWGTDFCQFYQTEEDLFEILAPYFKAGVESNELCIWITSGPFDSEDACTALETFPPHFKEYVDKGQMVIIPRSRWWARYGRTDEAVVSMLDRAILSGFDGLRLAYNAFPEEGGGGGIILDGPDVISRHNIIALFSYPRDEFDAAGFMQAIKNHRFALVRNGDRWELIESSEVRTIKDALKRSEEKLHSLFNNMSEGFAYHRIVLDAGERPCDYVFCQVNEAFERLTGLKAESILGRKATDVLPGIEKDPADWIGTYGRVALTGRPVQFERYSELLEKWFSISAFSPHKGYFAVTFSDITERKRAEQALRESEQLWAVTVASIGDAVIATDTAGRVTFLNKVAEELTGWNMPEALGKPVQEVFHIVNENSREAVEDPVRKVLQTGKIAGLANHTVLLRRDGTEVPIDDSGAPIRDNEGRILGVVLVFRDITERRSIEAALRQLNEVLERRVAERTEMAETRSKQLQALAAELIEAEERERRRVAEILHDDLQQLLAAARMQLQAAREDLFYVPLLENVEQLLEESIGKSRRLSHELSPAVLHHSGLVAALEWLARQMKDQFGLEVELEADDTRRFEGSPLKVFLFRAAQELLFNVVKHAGVKHARVALSGFDAHVVMKITDCGQGFDPEVLDCSTRMKGFGLLSLRERARYVGGNLDIESAPGCGSRFTVRVPLNLPEADRLQPYGAPPSEPRNSGQAGGQGSTVAGGTRVLLVDDHQVMRQGLNRLISGHPDIRVVGEAANGHEAIEGVRQLKPHVVVMDVSMPVMDGIEATRRIKAESPEVRVIGLSMYEDELIADTMRQAGAEALVSKTASSAELLKAICRVVGRG
;
A
#
# COMPACT_ATOMS: atom_id res chain seq x y z
N MET A 1 51.69 40.37 -44.24
CA MET A 1 51.83 41.84 -44.12
C MET A 1 52.31 42.12 -42.72
N GLU A 2 53.57 42.55 -42.67
CA GLU A 2 54.22 43.38 -41.66
C GLU A 2 53.73 43.25 -40.21
N SER A 3 54.53 42.52 -39.45
CA SER A 3 54.60 42.63 -38.00
C SER A 3 54.65 44.10 -37.59
N MET A 4 53.76 44.46 -36.68
CA MET A 4 53.67 45.73 -35.98
C MET A 4 54.93 45.96 -35.12
N GLN A 5 56.07 46.16 -35.77
CA GLN A 5 57.31 46.70 -35.21
C GLN A 5 57.20 48.22 -35.27
N THR A 6 56.57 48.84 -34.27
CA THR A 6 56.78 50.26 -34.04
C THR A 6 56.60 50.58 -32.57
N ILE A 7 57.55 50.12 -31.75
CA ILE A 7 57.91 50.77 -30.48
C ILE A 7 59.45 50.71 -30.42
N TYR A 8 60.09 51.77 -30.92
CA TYR A 8 61.52 52.10 -30.86
C TYR A 8 62.53 50.97 -31.15
N SER A 9 62.69 50.56 -32.42
CA SER A 9 63.96 49.99 -32.88
C SER A 9 64.88 51.12 -33.31
N ASP A 10 65.61 51.69 -32.35
CA ASP A 10 66.52 52.84 -32.55
C ASP A 10 67.86 52.39 -33.17
N THR A 11 67.79 51.62 -34.26
CA THR A 11 68.93 51.10 -35.00
C THR A 11 69.23 51.97 -36.22
N ARG A 12 70.48 52.43 -36.33
CA ARG A 12 71.01 53.27 -37.39
C ARG A 12 71.95 52.47 -38.28
N LYS A 13 72.03 52.82 -39.56
CA LYS A 13 72.99 52.16 -40.45
C LYS A 13 74.41 52.47 -39.98
N SER A 14 75.23 51.44 -39.78
CA SER A 14 76.66 51.66 -39.49
C SER A 14 77.40 52.19 -40.72
N GLY A 15 76.92 51.87 -41.93
CA GLY A 15 77.65 52.04 -43.18
C GLY A 15 78.63 50.90 -43.47
N ILE A 16 78.92 50.04 -42.49
CA ILE A 16 79.91 48.97 -42.59
C ILE A 16 79.18 47.63 -42.70
N PRO A 17 79.23 46.94 -43.87
CA PRO A 17 78.44 45.74 -44.12
C PRO A 17 78.68 44.60 -43.12
N LEU A 18 79.91 44.50 -42.59
CA LEU A 18 80.27 43.45 -41.62
C LEU A 18 79.56 43.63 -40.27
N ILE A 19 79.25 44.86 -39.86
CA ILE A 19 78.61 45.17 -38.58
C ILE A 19 77.07 45.21 -38.73
N GLY A 20 76.58 45.69 -39.87
CA GLY A 20 75.14 45.87 -40.09
C GLY A 20 74.57 47.10 -39.36
N ASP A 21 73.33 47.04 -38.91
CA ASP A 21 72.68 48.17 -38.23
C ASP A 21 73.05 48.21 -36.74
N LEU A 22 73.34 49.41 -36.24
CA LEU A 22 73.82 49.67 -34.89
C LEU A 22 72.78 50.45 -34.07
N PRO A 23 72.45 50.03 -32.84
CA PRO A 23 71.67 50.88 -31.96
C PRO A 23 72.48 52.10 -31.51
N TRP A 24 71.78 53.17 -31.11
CA TRP A 24 72.39 54.27 -30.37
C TRP A 24 73.18 53.78 -29.15
N GLY A 25 74.21 54.54 -28.79
CA GLY A 25 75.11 54.21 -27.70
C GLY A 25 76.06 53.04 -28.01
N THR A 26 76.30 52.78 -29.30
CA THR A 26 77.28 51.77 -29.70
C THR A 26 78.62 52.41 -29.99
N ASP A 27 79.65 51.90 -29.33
CA ASP A 27 81.04 52.14 -29.69
C ASP A 27 81.67 50.90 -30.32
N PHE A 28 82.53 51.11 -31.31
CA PHE A 28 83.32 50.06 -31.92
C PHE A 28 84.67 50.59 -32.37
N CYS A 29 85.60 49.69 -32.65
CA CYS A 29 86.93 50.07 -33.08
C CYS A 29 87.35 49.42 -34.40
N GLN A 30 88.32 50.05 -35.06
CA GLN A 30 89.06 49.49 -36.19
C GLN A 30 90.57 49.50 -35.90
N PHE A 31 91.26 48.45 -36.33
CA PHE A 31 92.72 48.37 -36.35
C PHE A 31 93.20 48.36 -37.80
N TYR A 32 93.83 49.47 -38.21
CA TYR A 32 94.27 49.71 -39.58
C TYR A 32 95.81 49.63 -39.70
N GLN A 33 96.34 49.27 -40.87
CA GLN A 33 97.79 49.23 -41.13
C GLN A 33 98.25 50.37 -42.03
N THR A 34 97.42 50.74 -43.01
CA THR A 34 97.68 51.82 -43.96
C THR A 34 96.60 52.91 -43.88
N GLU A 35 96.87 54.07 -44.49
CA GLU A 35 95.87 55.14 -44.58
C GLU A 35 94.66 54.71 -45.43
N GLU A 36 94.90 53.92 -46.47
CA GLU A 36 93.83 53.36 -47.30
C GLU A 36 92.87 52.49 -46.48
N ASP A 37 93.40 51.66 -45.57
CA ASP A 37 92.58 50.83 -44.66
C ASP A 37 91.72 51.70 -43.75
N LEU A 38 92.29 52.77 -43.18
CA LEU A 38 91.57 53.70 -42.31
C LEU A 38 90.35 54.31 -43.03
N PHE A 39 90.54 54.72 -44.29
CA PHE A 39 89.50 55.35 -45.09
C PHE A 39 88.45 54.37 -45.62
N GLU A 40 88.81 53.10 -45.85
CA GLU A 40 87.87 52.04 -46.27
C GLU A 40 86.69 51.90 -45.30
N ILE A 41 86.91 52.16 -44.01
CA ILE A 41 85.89 52.10 -42.95
C ILE A 41 85.30 53.49 -42.63
N LEU A 42 86.14 54.54 -42.49
CA LEU A 42 85.65 55.88 -42.10
C LEU A 42 84.67 56.47 -43.12
N ALA A 43 84.92 56.26 -44.41
CA ALA A 43 84.13 56.85 -45.48
C ALA A 43 82.66 56.38 -45.48
N PRO A 44 82.37 55.06 -45.55
CA PRO A 44 81.00 54.59 -45.50
C PRO A 44 80.36 54.85 -44.12
N TYR A 45 81.16 54.86 -43.05
CA TYR A 45 80.68 55.17 -41.70
C TYR A 45 80.10 56.58 -41.59
N PHE A 46 80.81 57.60 -42.06
CA PHE A 46 80.30 58.97 -42.00
C PHE A 46 79.21 59.23 -43.03
N LYS A 47 79.28 58.60 -44.21
CA LYS A 47 78.20 58.67 -45.20
C LYS A 47 76.86 58.23 -44.59
N ALA A 48 76.84 57.11 -43.87
CA ALA A 48 75.64 56.60 -43.23
C ALA A 48 75.07 57.57 -42.16
N GLY A 49 75.94 58.26 -41.42
CA GLY A 49 75.52 59.25 -40.42
C GLY A 49 74.90 60.50 -41.04
N VAL A 50 75.52 61.04 -42.09
CA VAL A 50 74.99 62.21 -42.81
C VAL A 50 73.62 61.89 -43.43
N GLU A 51 73.48 60.72 -44.07
CA GLU A 51 72.21 60.25 -44.64
C GLU A 51 71.13 60.00 -43.56
N SER A 52 71.54 59.74 -42.31
CA SER A 52 70.64 59.45 -41.18
C SER A 52 70.35 60.67 -40.30
N ASN A 53 70.64 61.89 -40.78
CA ASN A 53 70.43 63.16 -40.06
C ASN A 53 71.22 63.26 -38.74
N GLU A 54 72.46 62.78 -38.73
CA GLU A 54 73.35 62.81 -37.56
C GLU A 54 74.41 63.92 -37.73
N LEU A 55 74.85 64.51 -36.60
CA LEU A 55 76.01 65.40 -36.61
C LEU A 55 77.28 64.53 -36.61
N CYS A 56 78.08 64.61 -37.67
CA CYS A 56 79.29 63.82 -37.80
C CYS A 56 80.51 64.63 -37.33
N ILE A 57 81.34 64.03 -36.47
CA ILE A 57 82.55 64.66 -35.94
C ILE A 57 83.73 63.72 -36.11
N TRP A 58 84.82 64.24 -36.66
CA TRP A 58 86.09 63.53 -36.75
C TRP A 58 87.18 64.26 -35.96
N ILE A 59 87.69 63.60 -34.93
CA ILE A 59 88.80 64.10 -34.12
C ILE A 59 90.10 63.43 -34.61
N THR A 60 90.99 64.21 -35.21
CA THR A 60 92.24 63.71 -35.83
C THR A 60 93.43 63.83 -34.88
N SER A 61 94.40 62.91 -34.96
CA SER A 61 95.67 62.97 -34.22
C SER A 61 96.85 62.61 -35.13
N GLY A 62 98.03 63.20 -34.88
CA GLY A 62 99.20 63.17 -35.78
C GLY A 62 99.64 61.75 -36.18
N PRO A 63 100.24 61.56 -37.37
CA PRO A 63 100.91 62.57 -38.20
C PRO A 63 100.01 63.35 -39.18
N PHE A 64 98.70 63.11 -39.19
CA PHE A 64 97.77 63.82 -40.07
C PHE A 64 97.58 65.28 -39.66
N ASP A 65 98.00 66.22 -40.52
CA ASP A 65 97.60 67.63 -40.40
C ASP A 65 96.17 67.79 -40.93
N SER A 66 95.43 68.79 -40.43
CA SER A 66 94.01 68.99 -40.82
C SER A 66 93.81 69.17 -42.33
N GLU A 67 94.84 69.56 -43.07
CA GLU A 67 94.80 69.68 -44.53
C GLU A 67 94.80 68.31 -45.24
N ASP A 68 95.50 67.31 -44.70
CA ASP A 68 95.53 65.95 -45.28
C ASP A 68 94.19 65.23 -45.07
N ALA A 69 93.58 65.39 -43.89
CA ALA A 69 92.25 64.86 -43.58
C ALA A 69 91.16 65.50 -44.46
N CYS A 70 91.25 66.80 -44.74
CA CYS A 70 90.35 67.49 -45.65
C CYS A 70 90.58 67.06 -47.10
N THR A 71 91.83 66.91 -47.55
CA THR A 71 92.18 66.48 -48.91
C THR A 71 91.76 65.04 -49.17
N ALA A 72 91.96 64.14 -48.20
CA ALA A 72 91.47 62.76 -48.25
C ALA A 72 89.95 62.68 -48.25
N LEU A 73 89.24 63.71 -47.75
CA LEU A 73 87.79 63.78 -47.84
C LEU A 73 87.27 64.29 -49.20
N GLU A 74 88.10 65.00 -49.99
CA GLU A 74 87.73 65.47 -51.33
C GLU A 74 87.63 64.33 -52.36
N THR A 75 88.27 63.19 -52.10
CA THR A 75 88.14 61.97 -52.92
C THR A 75 86.88 61.15 -52.61
N PHE A 76 86.04 61.54 -51.62
CA PHE A 76 84.77 60.85 -51.32
C PHE A 76 83.61 61.33 -52.22
N PRO A 77 83.02 60.44 -53.05
CA PRO A 77 81.91 60.81 -53.92
C PRO A 77 80.54 60.64 -53.24
N PRO A 78 79.53 61.51 -53.52
CA PRO A 78 79.61 62.92 -53.90
C PRO A 78 78.94 63.86 -52.85
N HIS A 79 79.34 65.14 -52.81
CA HIS A 79 78.79 66.24 -51.97
C HIS A 79 79.25 66.33 -50.50
N PHE A 80 80.32 65.64 -50.09
CA PHE A 80 80.81 65.69 -48.71
C PHE A 80 81.19 67.11 -48.23
N LYS A 81 81.77 67.93 -49.12
CA LYS A 81 82.15 69.33 -48.86
C LYS A 81 80.96 70.21 -48.49
N GLU A 82 79.78 69.95 -49.07
CA GLU A 82 78.55 70.71 -48.74
C GLU A 82 78.08 70.47 -47.30
N TYR A 83 78.31 69.28 -46.75
CA TYR A 83 77.95 68.96 -45.36
C TYR A 83 78.94 69.55 -44.35
N VAL A 84 80.20 69.68 -44.74
CA VAL A 84 81.21 70.42 -43.98
C VAL A 84 80.85 71.92 -43.95
N ASP A 85 80.48 72.50 -45.10
CA ASP A 85 80.08 73.91 -45.20
C ASP A 85 78.76 74.21 -44.47
N LYS A 86 77.82 73.25 -44.44
CA LYS A 86 76.55 73.33 -43.68
C LYS A 86 76.71 73.07 -42.18
N GLY A 87 77.90 72.71 -41.71
CA GLY A 87 78.19 72.43 -40.30
C GLY A 87 77.65 71.09 -39.77
N GLN A 88 77.23 70.18 -40.65
CA GLN A 88 76.79 68.83 -40.31
C GLN A 88 77.96 67.84 -40.17
N MET A 89 79.13 68.16 -40.73
CA MET A 89 80.38 67.43 -40.53
C MET A 89 81.46 68.37 -39.99
N VAL A 90 82.12 67.97 -38.89
CA VAL A 90 83.13 68.79 -38.22
C VAL A 90 84.42 68.01 -38.02
N ILE A 91 85.53 68.51 -38.56
CA ILE A 91 86.86 67.91 -38.39
C ILE A 91 87.67 68.80 -37.45
N ILE A 92 88.19 68.21 -36.37
CA ILE A 92 88.89 68.97 -35.32
C ILE A 92 90.20 68.26 -34.96
N PRO A 93 91.36 68.93 -35.11
CA PRO A 93 92.62 68.40 -34.59
C PRO A 93 92.55 68.17 -33.08
N ARG A 94 93.13 67.07 -32.60
CA ARG A 94 93.18 66.69 -31.17
C ARG A 94 93.71 67.81 -30.28
N SER A 95 94.75 68.51 -30.72
CA SER A 95 95.30 69.68 -30.01
C SER A 95 94.27 70.80 -29.82
N ARG A 96 93.47 71.07 -30.86
CA ARG A 96 92.41 72.09 -30.85
C ARG A 96 91.18 71.65 -30.07
N TRP A 97 90.83 70.36 -30.14
CA TRP A 97 89.77 69.79 -29.32
C TRP A 97 90.06 69.99 -27.83
N TRP A 98 91.26 69.62 -27.38
CA TRP A 98 91.67 69.77 -25.99
C TRP A 98 91.73 71.23 -25.53
N ALA A 99 92.27 72.12 -26.36
CA ALA A 99 92.34 73.54 -26.03
C ALA A 99 90.94 74.17 -25.86
N ARG A 100 89.94 73.67 -26.59
CA ARG A 100 88.59 74.26 -26.61
C ARG A 100 87.60 73.60 -25.66
N TYR A 101 87.72 72.29 -25.43
CA TYR A 101 86.70 71.51 -24.73
C TYR A 101 87.26 70.66 -23.57
N GLY A 102 88.59 70.58 -23.38
CA GLY A 102 89.20 69.78 -22.32
C GLY A 102 89.31 68.28 -22.65
N ARG A 103 89.60 67.46 -21.62
CA ARG A 103 89.76 66.00 -21.69
C ARG A 103 88.59 65.24 -21.02
N THR A 104 87.37 65.79 -21.02
CA THR A 104 86.22 65.25 -20.25
C THR A 104 85.09 64.76 -21.15
N ASP A 105 84.37 63.73 -20.69
CA ASP A 105 83.18 63.19 -21.38
C ASP A 105 82.05 64.22 -21.53
N GLU A 106 81.98 65.17 -20.59
CA GLU A 106 81.07 66.33 -20.63
C GLU A 106 81.19 67.15 -21.92
N ALA A 107 82.38 67.18 -22.55
CA ALA A 107 82.59 67.86 -23.82
C ALA A 107 81.77 67.22 -24.96
N VAL A 108 81.75 65.89 -25.01
CA VAL A 108 81.03 65.12 -26.03
C VAL A 108 79.52 65.22 -25.80
N VAL A 109 79.08 65.13 -24.54
CA VAL A 109 77.66 65.34 -24.17
C VAL A 109 77.21 66.76 -24.54
N SER A 110 78.01 67.78 -24.25
CA SER A 110 77.68 69.17 -24.63
C SER A 110 77.57 69.35 -26.15
N MET A 111 78.35 68.61 -26.94
CA MET A 111 78.23 68.61 -28.39
C MET A 111 76.98 67.89 -28.88
N LEU A 112 76.64 66.75 -28.28
CA LEU A 112 75.38 66.07 -28.56
C LEU A 112 74.18 66.96 -28.25
N ASP A 113 74.16 67.64 -27.11
CA ASP A 113 73.09 68.58 -26.74
C ASP A 113 72.93 69.67 -27.79
N ARG A 114 74.05 70.23 -28.29
CA ARG A 114 74.02 71.20 -29.39
C ARG A 114 73.54 70.61 -30.70
N ALA A 115 73.89 69.36 -31.00
CA ALA A 115 73.46 68.66 -32.20
C ALA A 115 71.93 68.48 -32.18
N ILE A 116 71.40 67.99 -31.06
CA ILE A 116 69.95 67.83 -30.84
C ILE A 116 69.24 69.19 -30.93
N LEU A 117 69.77 70.23 -30.27
CA LEU A 117 69.22 71.60 -30.36
C LEU A 117 69.26 72.18 -31.78
N SER A 118 70.17 71.69 -32.62
CA SER A 118 70.30 72.09 -34.04
C SER A 118 69.47 71.21 -34.99
N GLY A 119 68.70 70.25 -34.45
CA GLY A 119 67.78 69.40 -35.23
C GLY A 119 68.36 68.07 -35.74
N PHE A 120 69.53 67.65 -35.26
CA PHE A 120 70.11 66.34 -35.59
C PHE A 120 69.61 65.25 -34.63
N ASP A 121 69.49 64.02 -35.13
CA ASP A 121 68.97 62.86 -34.38
C ASP A 121 69.94 62.36 -33.29
N GLY A 122 71.23 62.69 -33.45
CA GLY A 122 72.30 62.27 -32.55
C GLY A 122 73.69 62.64 -33.08
N LEU A 123 74.72 62.07 -32.47
CA LEU A 123 76.12 62.35 -32.77
C LEU A 123 76.83 61.10 -33.32
N ARG A 124 77.53 61.25 -34.44
CA ARG A 124 78.42 60.23 -35.01
C ARG A 124 79.87 60.67 -34.87
N LEU A 125 80.63 59.97 -34.04
CA LEU A 125 81.98 60.38 -33.65
C LEU A 125 83.01 59.39 -34.20
N ALA A 126 84.03 59.86 -34.91
CA ALA A 126 85.25 59.09 -35.12
C ALA A 126 86.45 59.74 -34.42
N TYR A 127 87.28 58.92 -33.81
CA TYR A 127 88.50 59.35 -33.14
C TYR A 127 89.68 58.48 -33.56
N ASN A 128 90.78 59.12 -33.97
CA ASN A 128 92.05 58.44 -34.18
C ASN A 128 92.79 58.38 -32.84
N ALA A 129 93.01 57.17 -32.35
CA ALA A 129 93.54 56.92 -31.02
C ALA A 129 94.97 56.36 -31.10
N PHE A 130 95.89 56.98 -30.34
CA PHE A 130 97.29 56.58 -30.22
C PHE A 130 97.58 56.09 -28.80
N PRO A 131 98.41 55.05 -28.61
CA PRO A 131 98.89 54.66 -27.30
C PRO A 131 99.83 55.75 -26.74
N GLU A 132 99.45 56.44 -25.65
CA GLU A 132 100.36 57.38 -24.97
C GLU A 132 101.49 56.60 -24.26
N GLU A 133 102.75 57.03 -24.46
CA GLU A 133 103.91 56.52 -23.73
C GLU A 133 103.78 56.84 -22.23
N GLY A 134 103.54 55.79 -21.43
CA GLY A 134 103.50 55.89 -19.97
C GLY A 134 102.24 55.25 -19.41
N GLY A 135 102.37 54.00 -18.97
CA GLY A 135 101.26 53.21 -18.44
C GLY A 135 100.42 53.98 -17.41
N GLY A 136 99.14 54.16 -17.76
CA GLY A 136 98.12 54.73 -16.89
C GLY A 136 97.47 55.99 -17.46
N GLY A 137 96.47 55.81 -18.33
CA GLY A 137 95.56 56.89 -18.77
C GLY A 137 95.59 57.14 -20.27
N GLY A 138 94.93 56.28 -21.05
CA GLY A 138 94.97 56.35 -22.51
C GLY A 138 93.70 55.84 -23.20
N ILE A 139 92.51 56.12 -22.64
CA ILE A 139 91.27 56.19 -23.41
C ILE A 139 90.64 57.52 -23.01
N ILE A 140 90.62 58.47 -23.95
CA ILE A 140 89.95 59.76 -23.77
C ILE A 140 88.48 59.51 -24.02
N LEU A 141 87.85 58.90 -23.02
CA LEU A 141 86.44 58.76 -22.69
C LEU A 141 86.44 57.78 -21.52
N ASP A 142 86.22 58.26 -20.30
CA ASP A 142 86.21 57.41 -19.10
C ASP A 142 84.87 56.66 -19.05
N GLY A 143 84.66 55.76 -20.02
CA GLY A 143 83.49 54.90 -20.09
C GLY A 143 82.92 54.76 -21.49
N PRO A 144 82.94 53.53 -22.05
CA PRO A 144 81.76 52.96 -22.73
C PRO A 144 80.40 53.38 -22.09
N ASP A 145 80.39 53.78 -20.81
CA ASP A 145 79.26 54.29 -20.05
C ASP A 145 78.66 55.63 -20.56
N VAL A 146 79.44 56.57 -21.12
CA VAL A 146 78.86 57.84 -21.65
C VAL A 146 78.27 57.64 -23.04
N ILE A 147 78.97 56.90 -23.91
CA ILE A 147 78.45 56.58 -25.24
C ILE A 147 77.17 55.75 -25.11
N SER A 148 77.18 54.65 -24.33
CA SER A 148 76.03 53.76 -24.16
C SER A 148 74.75 54.39 -23.62
N ARG A 149 74.85 55.54 -22.94
CA ARG A 149 73.70 56.24 -22.34
C ARG A 149 73.10 57.35 -23.21
N HIS A 150 73.71 57.64 -24.35
CA HIS A 150 73.34 58.79 -25.18
C HIS A 150 73.20 58.39 -26.65
N ASN A 151 72.57 59.25 -27.45
CA ASN A 151 72.42 59.08 -28.91
C ASN A 151 73.75 59.34 -29.62
N ILE A 152 74.76 58.55 -29.31
CA ILE A 152 76.11 58.62 -29.85
C ILE A 152 76.47 57.27 -30.46
N ILE A 153 77.00 57.29 -31.69
CA ILE A 153 77.70 56.14 -32.27
C ILE A 153 79.15 56.54 -32.42
N ALA A 154 80.08 55.74 -31.91
CA ALA A 154 81.50 56.07 -31.89
C ALA A 154 82.37 55.02 -32.58
N LEU A 155 83.29 55.48 -33.43
CA LEU A 155 84.31 54.68 -34.09
C LEU A 155 85.72 55.11 -33.63
N PHE A 156 86.42 54.19 -32.98
CA PHE A 156 87.80 54.38 -32.54
C PHE A 156 88.76 53.73 -33.53
N SER A 157 89.69 54.50 -34.09
CA SER A 157 90.64 54.03 -35.10
C SER A 157 92.04 53.94 -34.52
N TYR A 158 92.60 52.73 -34.50
CA TYR A 158 93.90 52.41 -33.90
C TYR A 158 94.91 51.95 -34.96
N PRO A 159 96.13 52.52 -35.02
CA PRO A 159 97.18 52.00 -35.89
C PRO A 159 97.68 50.66 -35.35
N ARG A 160 97.56 49.58 -36.13
CA ARG A 160 97.82 48.20 -35.67
C ARG A 160 99.25 47.99 -35.19
N ASP A 161 100.21 48.62 -35.86
CA ASP A 161 101.65 48.46 -35.64
C ASP A 161 102.15 49.11 -34.34
N GLU A 162 101.35 49.97 -33.72
CA GLU A 162 101.69 50.63 -32.45
C GLU A 162 101.21 49.88 -31.21
N PHE A 163 100.49 48.76 -31.38
CA PHE A 163 99.96 47.96 -30.27
C PHE A 163 100.67 46.62 -30.14
N ASP A 164 101.21 46.34 -28.95
CA ASP A 164 101.62 44.99 -28.57
C ASP A 164 100.40 44.06 -28.40
N ALA A 165 100.64 42.74 -28.27
CA ALA A 165 99.54 41.78 -28.18
C ALA A 165 98.62 42.02 -26.97
N ALA A 166 99.16 42.55 -25.87
CA ALA A 166 98.41 42.84 -24.66
C ALA A 166 97.52 44.09 -24.83
N GLY A 167 98.07 45.18 -25.36
CA GLY A 167 97.36 46.41 -25.68
C GLY A 167 96.29 46.20 -26.74
N PHE A 168 96.57 45.38 -27.76
CA PHE A 168 95.60 45.00 -28.78
C PHE A 168 94.37 44.28 -28.18
N MET A 169 94.61 43.26 -27.35
CA MET A 169 93.51 42.54 -26.68
C MET A 169 92.75 43.40 -25.67
N GLN A 170 93.44 44.32 -25.00
CA GLN A 170 92.81 45.26 -24.07
C GLN A 170 91.90 46.24 -24.80
N ALA A 171 92.33 46.78 -25.94
CA ALA A 171 91.51 47.66 -26.76
C ALA A 171 90.27 46.92 -27.31
N ILE A 172 90.41 45.67 -27.78
CA ILE A 172 89.25 44.86 -28.22
C ILE A 172 88.23 44.64 -27.09
N LYS A 173 88.68 44.39 -25.86
CA LYS A 173 87.78 44.20 -24.71
C LYS A 173 86.96 45.43 -24.36
N ASN A 174 87.49 46.63 -24.64
CA ASN A 174 86.88 47.89 -24.26
C ASN A 174 85.82 48.38 -25.27
N HIS A 175 85.65 47.67 -26.38
CA HIS A 175 84.71 48.04 -27.46
C HIS A 175 83.71 46.92 -27.75
N ARG A 176 82.51 47.29 -28.22
CA ARG A 176 81.43 46.34 -28.55
C ARG A 176 81.77 45.45 -29.74
N PHE A 177 82.42 46.05 -30.73
CA PHE A 177 82.89 45.40 -31.94
C PHE A 177 84.33 45.86 -32.23
N ALA A 178 85.16 44.96 -32.76
CA ALA A 178 86.48 45.27 -33.26
C ALA A 178 86.63 44.78 -34.70
N LEU A 179 86.90 45.69 -35.62
CA LEU A 179 87.27 45.42 -37.00
C LEU A 179 88.80 45.34 -37.08
N VAL A 180 89.32 44.18 -37.49
CA VAL A 180 90.76 43.96 -37.58
C VAL A 180 91.12 43.66 -39.03
N ARG A 181 92.08 44.41 -39.59
CA ARG A 181 92.66 44.11 -40.89
C ARG A 181 93.65 42.95 -40.77
N ASN A 182 93.41 41.87 -41.52
CA ASN A 182 94.28 40.68 -41.57
C ASN A 182 94.61 40.37 -43.04
N GLY A 183 95.72 40.90 -43.54
CA GLY A 183 96.04 40.88 -44.97
C GLY A 183 95.04 41.72 -45.78
N ASP A 184 94.45 41.15 -46.82
CA ASP A 184 93.50 41.84 -47.72
C ASP A 184 92.03 41.80 -47.23
N ARG A 185 91.75 41.33 -46.01
CA ARG A 185 90.37 41.19 -45.49
C ARG A 185 90.16 41.81 -44.12
N TRP A 186 88.95 42.36 -43.93
CA TRP A 186 88.43 42.78 -42.63
C TRP A 186 87.78 41.60 -41.90
N GLU A 187 88.15 41.42 -40.62
CA GLU A 187 87.53 40.46 -39.72
C GLU A 187 86.81 41.20 -38.58
N LEU A 188 85.60 40.74 -38.24
CA LEU A 188 84.81 41.26 -37.13
C LEU A 188 84.98 40.37 -35.89
N ILE A 189 85.37 40.97 -34.78
CA ILE A 189 85.48 40.33 -33.46
C ILE A 189 84.44 40.98 -32.53
N GLU A 190 83.53 40.17 -31.97
CA GLU A 190 82.53 40.61 -30.97
C GLU A 190 83.01 40.35 -29.54
N SER A 191 82.78 41.30 -28.63
CA SER A 191 83.11 41.12 -27.20
C SER A 191 82.06 40.27 -26.47
N SER A 192 82.48 39.53 -25.43
CA SER A 192 81.67 38.50 -24.75
C SER A 192 80.45 39.01 -23.97
N GLU A 193 80.39 40.31 -23.65
CA GLU A 193 79.34 40.92 -22.80
C GLU A 193 78.03 41.18 -23.56
N VAL A 194 78.10 41.47 -24.87
CA VAL A 194 76.91 41.75 -25.71
C VAL A 194 76.04 40.50 -25.87
N ARG A 195 76.68 39.33 -25.98
CA ARG A 195 76.01 38.04 -26.09
C ARG A 195 75.21 37.71 -24.83
N THR A 196 75.74 38.06 -23.66
CA THR A 196 75.11 37.77 -22.36
C THR A 196 73.85 38.60 -22.11
N ILE A 197 73.83 39.88 -22.51
CA ILE A 197 72.65 40.76 -22.36
C ILE A 197 71.51 40.33 -23.29
N LYS A 198 71.82 39.99 -24.55
CA LYS A 198 70.82 39.51 -25.52
C LYS A 198 70.18 38.19 -25.06
N ASP A 199 70.99 37.28 -24.52
CA ASP A 199 70.51 36.03 -23.96
C ASP A 199 69.67 36.27 -22.68
N ALA A 200 70.03 37.24 -21.84
CA ALA A 200 69.27 37.57 -20.63
C ALA A 200 67.90 38.20 -20.95
N LEU A 201 67.82 39.09 -21.93
CA LEU A 201 66.55 39.70 -22.36
C LEU A 201 65.60 38.64 -22.94
N LYS A 202 66.12 37.79 -23.83
CA LYS A 202 65.35 36.69 -24.42
C LYS A 202 64.84 35.73 -23.34
N ARG A 203 65.68 35.38 -22.36
CA ARG A 203 65.25 34.55 -21.21
C ARG A 203 64.17 35.23 -20.36
N SER A 204 64.21 36.56 -20.20
CA SER A 204 63.19 37.30 -19.46
C SER A 204 61.86 37.34 -20.20
N GLU A 205 61.87 37.55 -21.52
CA GLU A 205 60.67 37.52 -22.37
C GLU A 205 60.04 36.13 -22.41
N GLU A 206 60.85 35.09 -22.64
CA GLU A 206 60.40 33.69 -22.59
C GLU A 206 59.80 33.35 -21.22
N LYS A 207 60.41 33.85 -20.13
CA LYS A 207 59.89 33.67 -18.76
C LYS A 207 58.55 34.37 -18.55
N LEU A 208 58.39 35.62 -18.97
CA LEU A 208 57.13 36.36 -18.83
C LEU A 208 56.02 35.74 -19.68
N HIS A 209 56.32 35.35 -20.92
CA HIS A 209 55.36 34.68 -21.81
C HIS A 209 54.93 33.32 -21.24
N SER A 210 55.89 32.56 -20.68
CA SER A 210 55.60 31.28 -20.02
C SER A 210 54.73 31.47 -18.77
N LEU A 211 55.03 32.46 -17.92
CA LEU A 211 54.21 32.76 -16.75
C LEU A 211 52.79 33.15 -17.17
N PHE A 212 52.65 34.03 -18.15
CA PHE A 212 51.37 34.51 -18.65
C PHE A 212 50.45 33.39 -19.18
N ASN A 213 50.99 32.47 -19.99
CA ASN A 213 50.21 31.37 -20.57
C ASN A 213 49.93 30.24 -19.57
N ASN A 214 50.82 30.01 -18.61
CA ASN A 214 50.64 28.99 -17.57
C ASN A 214 49.82 29.46 -16.37
N MET A 215 49.36 30.72 -16.34
CA MET A 215 48.41 31.18 -15.32
C MET A 215 47.15 30.32 -15.36
N SER A 216 46.66 29.90 -14.18
CA SER A 216 45.40 29.17 -14.04
C SER A 216 44.18 30.09 -14.21
N GLU A 217 44.34 31.37 -13.88
CA GLU A 217 43.30 32.39 -14.07
C GLU A 217 43.26 32.86 -15.51
N GLY A 218 42.04 33.05 -16.02
CA GLY A 218 41.84 33.72 -17.30
C GLY A 218 42.27 35.17 -17.17
N PHE A 219 43.17 35.62 -18.04
CA PHE A 219 43.63 36.99 -18.12
C PHE A 219 43.21 37.60 -19.44
N ALA A 220 42.72 38.84 -19.39
CA ALA A 220 42.49 39.63 -20.59
C ALA A 220 42.79 41.12 -20.35
N TYR A 221 43.56 41.69 -21.28
CA TYR A 221 43.88 43.11 -21.36
C TYR A 221 43.04 43.78 -22.43
N HIS A 222 42.46 44.93 -22.10
CA HIS A 222 41.48 45.61 -22.94
C HIS A 222 41.70 47.12 -22.98
N ARG A 223 41.19 47.72 -24.05
CA ARG A 223 41.05 49.17 -24.20
C ARG A 223 39.58 49.55 -24.15
N ILE A 224 39.21 50.52 -23.32
CA ILE A 224 37.82 50.99 -23.23
C ILE A 224 37.45 51.84 -24.46
N VAL A 225 36.19 51.77 -24.88
CA VAL A 225 35.60 52.61 -25.92
C VAL A 225 34.54 53.50 -25.28
N LEU A 226 34.61 54.80 -25.57
CA LEU A 226 33.70 55.81 -25.03
C LEU A 226 32.75 56.32 -26.11
N ASP A 227 31.53 56.68 -25.71
CA ASP A 227 30.59 57.41 -26.55
C ASP A 227 30.95 58.91 -26.64
N ALA A 228 30.17 59.68 -27.43
CA ALA A 228 30.36 61.12 -27.60
C ALA A 228 30.17 61.93 -26.29
N GLY A 229 29.62 61.33 -25.23
CA GLY A 229 29.45 61.92 -23.91
C GLY A 229 30.47 61.42 -22.88
N GLU A 230 31.60 60.86 -23.33
CA GLU A 230 32.67 60.27 -22.51
C GLU A 230 32.23 59.09 -21.62
N ARG A 231 31.11 58.43 -21.95
CA ARG A 231 30.63 57.27 -21.18
C ARG A 231 31.13 55.97 -21.81
N PRO A 232 31.58 54.98 -20.99
CA PRO A 232 31.92 53.65 -21.48
C PRO A 232 30.75 53.00 -22.20
N CYS A 233 30.93 52.68 -23.49
CA CYS A 233 29.91 52.04 -24.31
C CYS A 233 30.34 50.67 -24.83
N ASP A 234 31.65 50.37 -24.83
CA ASP A 234 32.21 49.11 -25.29
C ASP A 234 33.68 48.96 -24.83
N TYR A 235 34.32 47.84 -25.15
CA TYR A 235 35.77 47.66 -25.01
C TYR A 235 36.34 46.72 -26.07
N VAL A 236 37.64 46.84 -26.34
CA VAL A 236 38.35 46.04 -27.35
C VAL A 236 39.34 45.10 -26.67
N PHE A 237 39.36 43.83 -27.07
CA PHE A 237 40.35 42.85 -26.61
C PHE A 237 41.73 43.17 -27.19
N CYS A 238 42.71 43.44 -26.34
CA CYS A 238 44.09 43.73 -26.75
C CYS A 238 45.01 42.54 -26.56
N GLN A 239 44.79 41.74 -25.51
CA GLN A 239 45.57 40.54 -25.23
C GLN A 239 44.78 39.59 -24.34
N VAL A 240 44.93 38.27 -24.53
CA VAL A 240 44.35 37.24 -23.66
C VAL A 240 45.34 36.09 -23.46
N ASN A 241 45.23 35.35 -22.36
CA ASN A 241 46.04 34.14 -22.13
C ASN A 241 45.28 32.84 -22.48
N GLU A 242 45.96 31.69 -22.45
CA GLU A 242 45.32 30.39 -22.75
C GLU A 242 44.20 30.02 -21.77
N ALA A 243 44.33 30.40 -20.50
CA ALA A 243 43.29 30.15 -19.51
C ALA A 243 42.00 30.91 -19.82
N PHE A 244 42.09 32.13 -20.37
CA PHE A 244 40.94 32.88 -20.85
C PHE A 244 40.18 32.07 -21.91
N GLU A 245 40.89 31.51 -22.89
CA GLU A 245 40.27 30.71 -23.95
C GLU A 245 39.59 29.46 -23.40
N ARG A 246 40.24 28.74 -22.46
CA ARG A 246 39.65 27.54 -21.85
C ARG A 246 38.39 27.86 -21.04
N LEU A 247 38.39 28.98 -20.31
CA LEU A 247 37.28 29.33 -19.41
C LEU A 247 36.08 29.92 -20.15
N THR A 248 36.32 30.67 -21.23
CA THR A 248 35.27 31.37 -22.00
C THR A 248 34.89 30.67 -23.31
N GLY A 249 35.74 29.80 -23.84
CA GLY A 249 35.60 29.19 -25.16
C GLY A 249 35.97 30.11 -26.33
N LEU A 250 36.34 31.36 -26.06
CA LEU A 250 36.67 32.36 -27.07
C LEU A 250 38.15 32.27 -27.45
N LYS A 251 38.44 32.10 -28.75
CA LYS A 251 39.80 32.01 -29.26
C LYS A 251 40.42 33.38 -29.49
N ALA A 252 41.66 33.57 -29.06
CA ALA A 252 42.40 34.83 -29.19
C ALA A 252 42.39 35.34 -30.64
N GLU A 253 42.64 34.45 -31.60
CA GLU A 253 42.64 34.75 -33.04
C GLU A 253 41.32 35.36 -33.56
N SER A 254 40.18 35.03 -32.93
CA SER A 254 38.87 35.48 -33.39
C SER A 254 38.35 36.71 -32.65
N ILE A 255 39.03 37.15 -31.58
CA ILE A 255 38.56 38.23 -30.69
C ILE A 255 39.54 39.40 -30.56
N LEU A 256 40.84 39.18 -30.75
CA LEU A 256 41.83 40.25 -30.61
C LEU A 256 41.58 41.38 -31.63
N GLY A 257 41.60 42.62 -31.15
CA GLY A 257 41.28 43.82 -31.93
C GLY A 257 39.78 44.07 -32.16
N ARG A 258 38.89 43.15 -31.74
CA ARG A 258 37.44 43.29 -31.88
C ARG A 258 36.78 43.80 -30.60
N LYS A 259 35.58 44.37 -30.77
CA LYS A 259 34.76 44.90 -29.68
C LYS A 259 34.06 43.81 -28.89
N ALA A 260 33.76 44.07 -27.62
CA ALA A 260 33.09 43.14 -26.73
C ALA A 260 31.69 42.78 -27.22
N THR A 261 30.93 43.76 -27.69
CA THR A 261 29.57 43.53 -28.23
C THR A 261 29.56 42.70 -29.51
N ASP A 262 30.65 42.73 -30.29
CA ASP A 262 30.78 41.95 -31.52
C ASP A 262 31.16 40.48 -31.24
N VAL A 263 31.84 40.25 -30.12
CA VAL A 263 32.33 38.93 -29.70
C VAL A 263 31.31 38.23 -28.80
N LEU A 264 30.63 38.98 -27.94
CA LEU A 264 29.58 38.52 -27.02
C LEU A 264 28.33 39.39 -27.20
N PRO A 265 27.50 39.10 -28.22
CA PRO A 265 26.27 39.86 -28.47
C PRO A 265 25.31 39.81 -27.27
N GLY A 266 24.86 40.97 -26.79
CA GLY A 266 23.94 41.07 -25.65
C GLY A 266 24.64 41.35 -24.30
N ILE A 267 25.98 41.38 -24.27
CA ILE A 267 26.76 41.75 -23.07
C ILE A 267 26.41 43.15 -22.54
N GLU A 268 25.96 44.05 -23.42
CA GLU A 268 25.51 45.40 -23.07
C GLU A 268 24.17 45.43 -22.33
N LYS A 269 23.43 44.31 -22.32
CA LYS A 269 22.13 44.15 -21.63
C LYS A 269 22.20 43.20 -20.44
N ASP A 270 23.36 42.59 -20.19
CA ASP A 270 23.55 41.68 -19.06
C ASP A 270 23.31 42.43 -17.73
N PRO A 271 22.48 41.91 -16.80
CA PRO A 271 22.22 42.53 -15.50
C PRO A 271 23.49 42.83 -14.68
N ALA A 272 24.59 42.16 -15.01
CA ALA A 272 25.90 42.40 -14.43
C ALA A 272 26.51 43.78 -14.76
N ASP A 273 26.11 44.47 -15.84
CA ASP A 273 26.75 45.72 -16.27
C ASP A 273 28.29 45.58 -16.39
N TRP A 274 28.73 44.64 -17.25
CA TRP A 274 30.16 44.38 -17.48
C TRP A 274 30.89 45.61 -18.03
N ILE A 275 30.32 46.23 -19.06
CA ILE A 275 30.91 47.39 -19.75
C ILE A 275 31.02 48.59 -18.80
N GLY A 276 29.96 48.90 -18.03
CA GLY A 276 29.99 50.01 -17.08
C GLY A 276 30.95 49.75 -15.93
N THR A 277 31.03 48.51 -15.43
CA THR A 277 31.96 48.15 -14.35
C THR A 277 33.42 48.29 -14.78
N TYR A 278 33.82 47.72 -15.91
CA TYR A 278 35.18 47.83 -16.40
C TYR A 278 35.51 49.24 -16.91
N GLY A 279 34.53 49.94 -17.47
CA GLY A 279 34.67 51.35 -17.85
C GLY A 279 35.01 52.26 -16.68
N ARG A 280 34.38 52.07 -15.51
CA ARG A 280 34.76 52.79 -14.29
C ARG A 280 36.19 52.50 -13.87
N VAL A 281 36.64 51.25 -13.94
CA VAL A 281 38.03 50.87 -13.62
C VAL A 281 39.01 51.56 -14.56
N ALA A 282 38.77 51.51 -15.87
CA ALA A 282 39.65 52.09 -16.89
C ALA A 282 39.75 53.62 -16.81
N LEU A 283 38.68 54.30 -16.37
CA LEU A 283 38.63 55.76 -16.27
C LEU A 283 39.12 56.29 -14.91
N THR A 284 38.81 55.60 -13.82
CA THR A 284 39.11 56.07 -12.46
C THR A 284 40.43 55.52 -11.90
N GLY A 285 40.94 54.44 -12.48
CA GLY A 285 42.13 53.73 -11.97
C GLY A 285 41.89 52.92 -10.70
N ARG A 286 40.68 52.92 -10.14
CA ARG A 286 40.36 52.17 -8.91
C ARG A 286 40.09 50.70 -9.25
N PRO A 287 40.84 49.74 -8.68
CA PRO A 287 40.60 48.32 -8.91
C PRO A 287 39.31 47.86 -8.23
N VAL A 288 38.70 46.81 -8.78
CA VAL A 288 37.49 46.18 -8.22
C VAL A 288 37.63 44.67 -8.21
N GLN A 289 37.05 44.02 -7.20
CA GLN A 289 36.96 42.57 -7.11
C GLN A 289 35.54 42.18 -6.73
N PHE A 290 34.98 41.19 -7.42
CA PHE A 290 33.62 40.73 -7.17
C PHE A 290 33.39 39.31 -7.71
N GLU A 291 32.34 38.66 -7.21
CA GLU A 291 31.86 37.37 -7.72
C GLU A 291 30.53 37.59 -8.43
N ARG A 292 30.39 37.09 -9.66
CA ARG A 292 29.13 37.26 -10.39
C ARG A 292 28.85 36.09 -11.34
N TYR A 293 27.57 35.79 -11.50
CA TYR A 293 27.10 34.85 -12.50
C TYR A 293 27.05 35.53 -13.87
N SER A 294 27.57 34.85 -14.89
CA SER A 294 27.43 35.25 -16.29
C SER A 294 26.33 34.40 -16.92
N GLU A 295 25.23 35.02 -17.33
CA GLU A 295 24.15 34.32 -18.04
C GLU A 295 24.62 33.79 -19.40
N LEU A 296 25.46 34.55 -20.10
CA LEU A 296 25.98 34.19 -21.43
C LEU A 296 26.94 32.99 -21.41
N LEU A 297 27.69 32.80 -20.31
CA LEU A 297 28.65 31.71 -20.15
C LEU A 297 28.16 30.61 -19.19
N GLU A 298 26.95 30.77 -18.63
CA GLU A 298 26.31 29.88 -17.67
C GLU A 298 27.16 29.50 -16.45
N LYS A 299 28.05 30.40 -16.01
CA LYS A 299 29.08 30.14 -14.99
C LYS A 299 29.21 31.25 -13.96
N TRP A 300 29.65 30.88 -12.76
CA TRP A 300 30.07 31.84 -11.74
C TRP A 300 31.56 32.15 -11.86
N PHE A 301 31.88 33.44 -11.89
CA PHE A 301 33.27 33.91 -11.94
C PHE A 301 33.62 34.73 -10.71
N SER A 302 34.82 34.51 -10.17
CA SER A 302 35.52 35.45 -9.29
C SER A 302 36.41 36.33 -10.16
N ILE A 303 36.19 37.63 -10.14
CA ILE A 303 36.77 38.58 -11.10
C ILE A 303 37.52 39.66 -10.34
N SER A 304 38.74 39.96 -10.78
CA SER A 304 39.54 41.10 -10.37
C SER A 304 39.87 41.96 -11.59
N ALA A 305 39.53 43.25 -11.55
CA ALA A 305 39.81 44.18 -12.62
C ALA A 305 40.61 45.38 -12.10
N PHE A 306 41.66 45.76 -12.83
CA PHE A 306 42.51 46.91 -12.50
C PHE A 306 42.94 47.64 -13.77
N SER A 307 43.39 48.89 -13.63
CA SER A 307 43.86 49.72 -14.75
C SER A 307 45.37 49.95 -14.66
N PRO A 308 46.18 49.47 -15.63
CA PRO A 308 47.61 49.74 -15.65
C PRO A 308 47.93 51.18 -16.06
N HIS A 309 47.11 51.78 -16.92
CA HIS A 309 47.11 53.20 -17.24
C HIS A 309 45.75 53.62 -17.81
N LYS A 310 45.46 54.93 -17.78
CA LYS A 310 44.15 55.49 -18.13
C LYS A 310 43.68 55.03 -19.52
N GLY A 311 42.40 54.62 -19.59
CA GLY A 311 41.77 54.13 -20.83
C GLY A 311 41.96 52.63 -21.10
N TYR A 312 42.71 51.93 -20.26
CA TYR A 312 42.95 50.49 -20.36
C TYR A 312 42.65 49.79 -19.05
N PHE A 313 42.29 48.51 -19.14
CA PHE A 313 42.07 47.67 -17.97
C PHE A 313 42.49 46.23 -18.25
N ALA A 314 42.97 45.56 -17.21
CA ALA A 314 43.23 44.13 -17.19
C ALA A 314 42.22 43.46 -16.27
N VAL A 315 41.77 42.27 -16.65
CA VAL A 315 40.88 41.43 -15.86
C VAL A 315 41.54 40.09 -15.64
N THR A 316 41.58 39.63 -14.40
CA THR A 316 41.83 38.23 -14.07
C THR A 316 40.57 37.59 -13.51
N PHE A 317 40.31 36.33 -13.87
CA PHE A 317 39.15 35.61 -13.37
C PHE A 317 39.34 34.10 -13.28
N SER A 318 38.59 33.50 -12.36
CA SER A 318 38.51 32.05 -12.17
C SER A 318 37.06 31.57 -12.10
N ASP A 319 36.82 30.35 -12.57
CA ASP A 319 35.53 29.68 -12.49
C ASP A 319 35.33 29.14 -11.06
N ILE A 320 34.30 29.62 -10.37
CA ILE A 320 33.95 29.24 -9.00
C ILE A 320 32.62 28.48 -8.94
N THR A 321 32.16 27.94 -10.08
CA THR A 321 30.84 27.29 -10.20
C THR A 321 30.72 26.07 -9.28
N GLU A 322 31.74 25.22 -9.21
CA GLU A 322 31.72 24.04 -8.32
C GLU A 322 31.62 24.44 -6.84
N ARG A 323 32.37 25.47 -6.43
CA ARG A 323 32.30 25.99 -5.06
C ARG A 323 30.89 26.48 -4.72
N LYS A 324 30.26 27.25 -5.62
CA LYS A 324 28.88 27.73 -5.41
C LYS A 324 27.85 26.61 -5.38
N ARG A 325 28.01 25.56 -6.21
CA ARG A 325 27.14 24.37 -6.17
C ARG A 325 27.28 23.61 -4.85
N ALA A 326 28.50 23.43 -4.34
CA ALA A 326 28.73 22.77 -3.06
C ALA A 326 28.16 23.56 -1.87
N GLU A 327 28.36 24.89 -1.85
CA GLU A 327 27.76 25.77 -0.83
C GLU A 327 26.22 25.68 -0.85
N GLN A 328 25.61 25.65 -2.04
CA GLN A 328 24.16 25.55 -2.19
C GLN A 328 23.64 24.17 -1.73
N ALA A 329 24.28 23.08 -2.14
CA ALA A 329 23.91 21.73 -1.73
C ALA A 329 24.03 21.54 -0.20
N LEU A 330 25.05 22.13 0.42
CA LEU A 330 25.19 22.11 1.88
C LEU A 330 24.02 22.84 2.56
N ARG A 331 23.68 24.05 2.09
CA ARG A 331 22.53 24.82 2.63
C ARG A 331 21.21 24.07 2.47
N GLU A 332 20.99 23.44 1.32
CA GLU A 332 19.79 22.64 1.06
C GLU A 332 19.72 21.43 1.99
N SER A 333 20.85 20.75 2.22
CA SER A 333 20.92 19.64 3.17
C SER A 333 20.68 20.09 4.61
N GLU A 334 21.22 21.24 5.04
CA GLU A 334 20.99 21.82 6.37
C GLU A 334 19.51 22.20 6.56
N GLN A 335 18.88 22.81 5.55
CA GLN A 335 17.46 23.15 5.58
C GLN A 335 16.57 21.90 5.61
N LEU A 336 16.89 20.89 4.80
CA LEU A 336 16.18 19.61 4.80
C LEU A 336 16.29 18.92 6.15
N TRP A 337 17.46 18.95 6.79
CA TRP A 337 17.65 18.39 8.13
C TRP A 337 16.80 19.13 9.17
N ALA A 338 16.83 20.47 9.15
CA ALA A 338 16.03 21.30 10.05
C ALA A 338 14.51 21.04 9.88
N VAL A 339 14.02 20.94 8.64
CA VAL A 339 12.60 20.66 8.35
C VAL A 339 12.22 19.24 8.75
N THR A 340 13.08 18.25 8.48
CA THR A 340 12.81 16.83 8.80
C THR A 340 12.70 16.60 10.30
N VAL A 341 13.57 17.23 11.09
CA VAL A 341 13.54 17.08 12.56
C VAL A 341 12.41 17.89 13.20
N ALA A 342 12.03 19.02 12.59
CA ALA A 342 10.92 19.85 13.06
C ALA A 342 9.52 19.31 12.68
N SER A 343 9.41 18.50 11.63
CA SER A 343 8.13 17.91 11.18
C SER A 343 7.78 16.58 11.83
N ILE A 344 8.70 15.99 12.61
CA ILE A 344 8.42 14.83 13.45
C ILE A 344 7.48 15.28 14.57
N GLY A 345 6.28 14.68 14.63
CA GLY A 345 5.29 14.92 15.69
C GLY A 345 5.68 14.35 17.07
N ASP A 346 6.90 13.83 17.20
CA ASP A 346 7.47 13.29 18.43
C ASP A 346 8.55 14.25 18.95
N ALA A 347 8.73 14.28 20.26
CA ALA A 347 9.81 15.01 20.88
C ALA A 347 11.14 14.31 20.65
N VAL A 348 12.17 15.07 20.27
CA VAL A 348 13.51 14.58 19.99
C VAL A 348 14.54 15.35 20.82
N ILE A 349 15.36 14.62 21.57
CA ILE A 349 16.53 15.16 22.29
C ILE A 349 17.77 14.44 21.80
N ALA A 350 18.83 15.17 21.44
CA ALA A 350 20.15 14.59 21.22
C ALA A 350 21.10 14.95 22.35
N THR A 351 22.02 14.04 22.65
CA THR A 351 23.04 14.17 23.69
C THR A 351 24.43 13.86 23.17
N ASP A 352 25.47 14.32 23.86
CA ASP A 352 26.86 13.89 23.66
C ASP A 352 27.17 12.55 24.38
N THR A 353 28.42 12.10 24.28
CA THR A 353 28.88 10.87 24.97
C THR A 353 28.89 10.97 26.51
N ALA A 354 28.79 12.18 27.06
CA ALA A 354 28.66 12.41 28.51
C ALA A 354 27.18 12.51 28.96
N GLY A 355 26.23 12.34 28.04
CA GLY A 355 24.79 12.45 28.32
C GLY A 355 24.32 13.89 28.53
N ARG A 356 25.06 14.88 28.00
CA ARG A 356 24.65 16.28 28.02
C ARG A 356 23.87 16.63 26.77
N VAL A 357 22.83 17.42 26.92
CA VAL A 357 21.95 17.84 25.83
C VAL A 357 22.72 18.69 24.81
N THR A 358 22.66 18.28 23.55
CA THR A 358 23.23 19.01 22.41
C THR A 358 22.14 19.57 21.49
N PHE A 359 20.93 19.01 21.53
CA PHE A 359 19.82 19.42 20.68
C PHE A 359 18.45 19.05 21.28
N LEU A 360 17.46 19.93 21.12
CA LEU A 360 16.02 19.74 21.37
C LEU A 360 15.26 20.19 20.12
N ASN A 361 14.32 19.38 19.64
CA ASN A 361 13.33 19.86 18.67
C ASN A 361 12.19 20.61 19.37
N LYS A 362 11.33 21.27 18.58
CA LYS A 362 10.26 22.11 19.13
C LYS A 362 9.27 21.33 20.02
N VAL A 363 8.92 20.12 19.62
CA VAL A 363 8.01 19.24 20.37
C VAL A 363 8.63 18.84 21.72
N ALA A 364 9.94 18.59 21.77
CA ALA A 364 10.65 18.33 23.03
C ALA A 364 10.65 19.54 23.96
N GLU A 365 10.78 20.76 23.42
CA GLU A 365 10.66 21.97 24.24
C GLU A 365 9.28 22.08 24.88
N GLU A 366 8.23 21.79 24.11
CA GLU A 366 6.85 21.85 24.57
C GLU A 366 6.56 20.79 25.63
N LEU A 367 6.95 19.53 25.42
CA LEU A 367 6.69 18.44 26.36
C LEU A 367 7.51 18.54 27.64
N THR A 368 8.79 18.95 27.57
CA THR A 368 9.66 19.05 28.76
C THR A 368 9.50 20.38 29.51
N GLY A 369 9.06 21.44 28.82
CA GLY A 369 9.03 22.80 29.38
C GLY A 369 10.39 23.49 29.42
N TRP A 370 11.39 22.94 28.71
CA TRP A 370 12.73 23.53 28.57
C TRP A 370 12.92 24.10 27.16
N ASN A 371 13.51 25.27 27.04
CA ASN A 371 13.94 25.77 25.73
C ASN A 371 15.37 25.31 25.41
N MET A 372 15.73 25.26 24.12
CA MET A 372 17.04 24.82 23.68
C MET A 372 18.21 25.63 24.30
N PRO A 373 18.19 26.97 24.37
CA PRO A 373 19.28 27.74 24.98
C PRO A 373 19.53 27.41 26.46
N GLU A 374 18.48 27.11 27.23
CA GLU A 374 18.59 26.75 28.64
C GLU A 374 18.98 25.29 28.85
N ALA A 375 18.55 24.40 27.96
CA ALA A 375 18.82 22.97 28.02
C ALA A 375 20.25 22.62 27.55
N LEU A 376 20.86 23.44 26.69
CA LEU A 376 22.16 23.16 26.09
C LEU A 376 23.25 22.91 27.16
N GLY A 377 23.93 21.76 27.05
CA GLY A 377 25.02 21.36 27.94
C GLY A 377 24.59 20.83 29.32
N LYS A 378 23.30 20.87 29.65
CA LYS A 378 22.76 20.28 30.88
C LYS A 378 22.72 18.75 30.78
N PRO A 379 22.85 18.03 31.91
CA PRO A 379 22.60 16.59 31.94
C PRO A 379 21.18 16.29 31.49
N VAL A 380 21.01 15.31 30.60
CA VAL A 380 19.69 14.95 30.04
C VAL A 380 18.66 14.61 31.12
N GLN A 381 19.08 14.09 32.28
CA GLN A 381 18.19 13.71 33.38
C GLN A 381 17.53 14.92 34.08
N GLU A 382 18.11 16.12 33.92
CA GLU A 382 17.50 17.37 34.41
C GLU A 382 16.39 17.87 33.47
N VAL A 383 16.53 17.60 32.17
CA VAL A 383 15.62 18.06 31.11
C VAL A 383 14.52 17.04 30.83
N PHE A 384 14.88 15.76 30.81
CA PHE A 384 14.02 14.61 30.57
C PHE A 384 13.82 13.84 31.89
N HIS A 385 12.98 14.39 32.76
CA HIS A 385 12.75 13.84 34.09
C HIS A 385 11.59 12.82 34.07
N ILE A 386 11.93 11.54 34.19
CA ILE A 386 10.97 10.44 34.06
C ILE A 386 10.83 9.63 35.35
N VAL A 387 9.61 9.23 35.66
CA VAL A 387 9.27 8.38 36.81
C VAL A 387 8.27 7.29 36.40
N ASN A 388 8.24 6.21 37.18
CA ASN A 388 7.20 5.21 37.03
C ASN A 388 5.86 5.76 37.54
N GLU A 389 4.82 5.61 36.74
CA GLU A 389 3.47 6.12 37.04
C GLU A 389 2.90 5.55 38.35
N ASN A 390 3.16 4.28 38.64
CA ASN A 390 2.57 3.56 39.77
C ASN A 390 3.44 3.63 41.03
N SER A 391 4.75 3.36 40.90
CA SER A 391 5.66 3.33 42.05
C SER A 391 6.22 4.70 42.42
N ARG A 392 6.12 5.71 41.53
CA ARG A 392 6.77 7.03 41.65
C ARG A 392 8.30 6.96 41.74
N GLU A 393 8.91 5.79 41.50
CA GLU A 393 10.36 5.62 41.52
C GLU A 393 10.99 6.15 40.23
N ALA A 394 12.24 6.61 40.34
CA ALA A 394 13.01 7.05 39.17
C ALA A 394 13.25 5.87 38.23
N VAL A 395 12.96 6.07 36.95
CA VAL A 395 13.22 5.07 35.91
C VAL A 395 14.69 5.16 35.47
N GLU A 396 15.27 4.02 35.09
CA GLU A 396 16.62 3.98 34.53
C GLU A 396 16.72 4.91 33.31
N ASP A 397 17.72 5.80 33.32
CA ASP A 397 17.94 6.76 32.22
C ASP A 397 18.26 6.02 30.90
N PRO A 398 17.41 6.17 29.87
CA PRO A 398 17.62 5.52 28.58
C PRO A 398 18.93 5.94 27.92
N VAL A 399 19.37 7.20 28.10
CA VAL A 399 20.64 7.68 27.50
C VAL A 399 21.81 6.93 28.08
N ARG A 400 21.88 6.81 29.41
CA ARG A 400 22.92 6.05 30.09
C ARG A 400 22.92 4.59 29.65
N LYS A 401 21.75 3.97 29.50
CA LYS A 401 21.61 2.58 29.05
C LYS A 401 22.09 2.37 27.62
N VAL A 402 21.77 3.29 26.70
CA VAL A 402 22.24 3.24 25.31
C VAL A 402 23.74 3.45 25.24
N LEU A 403 24.31 4.40 25.99
CA LEU A 403 25.76 4.65 26.04
C LEU A 403 26.53 3.42 26.57
N GLN A 404 25.98 2.70 27.56
CA GLN A 404 26.61 1.52 28.13
C GLN A 404 26.51 0.28 27.24
N THR A 405 25.35 0.07 26.61
CA THR A 405 25.07 -1.16 25.84
C THR A 405 25.38 -1.03 24.36
N GLY A 406 25.43 0.19 23.83
CA GLY A 406 25.53 0.50 22.40
C GLY A 406 24.32 0.02 21.57
N LYS A 407 23.22 -0.36 22.22
CA LYS A 407 22.00 -0.86 21.57
C LYS A 407 20.84 0.10 21.80
N ILE A 408 19.80 -0.03 20.97
CA ILE A 408 18.54 0.69 21.15
C ILE A 408 17.92 0.28 22.48
N ALA A 409 17.46 1.25 23.27
CA ALA A 409 16.76 1.04 24.53
C ALA A 409 15.40 1.74 24.49
N GLY A 410 14.30 0.99 24.56
CA GLY A 410 12.99 1.55 24.90
C GLY A 410 12.80 1.61 26.42
N LEU A 411 11.91 2.49 26.91
CA LEU A 411 11.49 2.42 28.30
C LEU A 411 10.48 1.30 28.56
N ALA A 412 10.34 1.01 29.85
CA ALA A 412 9.29 0.15 30.37
C ALA A 412 7.91 0.82 30.26
N ASN A 413 6.87 -0.01 30.15
CA ASN A 413 5.48 0.41 30.19
C ASN A 413 5.20 1.24 31.46
N HIS A 414 4.42 2.31 31.35
CA HIS A 414 4.00 3.21 32.46
C HIS A 414 5.07 4.22 32.93
N THR A 415 5.70 4.89 31.97
CA THR A 415 6.58 6.03 32.26
C THR A 415 5.80 7.34 32.13
N VAL A 416 6.00 8.23 33.10
CA VAL A 416 5.48 9.60 33.09
C VAL A 416 6.65 10.58 33.04
N LEU A 417 6.57 11.53 32.11
CA LEU A 417 7.43 12.70 32.05
C LEU A 417 6.92 13.75 33.02
N LEU A 418 7.79 14.22 33.89
CA LEU A 418 7.57 15.36 34.77
C LEU A 418 8.07 16.62 34.07
N ARG A 419 7.13 17.40 33.56
CA ARG A 419 7.41 18.69 32.93
C ARG A 419 7.98 19.66 33.97
N ARG A 420 8.75 20.65 33.53
CA ARG A 420 9.37 21.66 34.40
C ARG A 420 8.37 22.44 35.28
N ASP A 421 7.12 22.58 34.83
CA ASP A 421 6.03 23.23 35.57
C ASP A 421 5.34 22.30 36.60
N GLY A 422 5.77 21.03 36.67
CA GLY A 422 5.19 19.99 37.54
C GLY A 422 4.06 19.18 36.89
N THR A 423 3.70 19.44 35.64
CA THR A 423 2.68 18.67 34.92
C THR A 423 3.20 17.26 34.59
N GLU A 424 2.36 16.27 34.81
CA GLU A 424 2.64 14.87 34.49
C GLU A 424 2.07 14.50 33.13
N VAL A 425 2.93 14.03 32.21
CA VAL A 425 2.53 13.60 30.87
C VAL A 425 2.94 12.13 30.67
N PRO A 426 2.01 11.20 30.44
CA PRO A 426 2.37 9.83 30.12
C PRO A 426 3.07 9.79 28.76
N ILE A 427 4.23 9.14 28.70
CA ILE A 427 5.03 9.06 27.49
C ILE A 427 5.45 7.63 27.15
N ASP A 428 5.62 7.39 25.85
CA ASP A 428 6.42 6.27 25.33
C ASP A 428 7.66 6.86 24.68
N ASP A 429 8.82 6.23 24.85
CA ASP A 429 10.09 6.71 24.31
C ASP A 429 11.03 5.58 23.87
N SER A 430 12.06 5.98 23.15
CA SER A 430 13.15 5.12 22.70
C SER A 430 14.43 5.94 22.54
N GLY A 431 15.54 5.38 23.02
CA GLY A 431 16.88 5.90 22.83
C GLY A 431 17.67 5.05 21.82
N ALA A 432 18.39 5.71 20.91
CA ALA A 432 19.28 5.07 19.95
C ALA A 432 20.65 5.77 19.89
N PRO A 433 21.75 5.02 19.67
CA PRO A 433 23.08 5.62 19.62
C PRO A 433 23.29 6.36 18.29
N ILE A 434 23.81 7.58 18.38
CA ILE A 434 24.33 8.33 17.22
C ILE A 434 25.75 7.85 16.98
N ARG A 435 26.06 7.43 15.74
CA ARG A 435 27.37 6.85 15.39
C ARG A 435 28.08 7.67 14.32
N ASP A 436 29.41 7.69 14.37
CA ASP A 436 30.25 8.19 13.27
C ASP A 436 30.43 7.13 12.17
N ASN A 437 31.11 7.52 11.08
CA ASN A 437 31.40 6.65 9.93
C ASN A 437 32.29 5.44 10.30
N GLU A 438 32.95 5.48 11.46
CA GLU A 438 33.82 4.43 11.99
C GLU A 438 33.08 3.54 13.01
N GLY A 439 31.79 3.80 13.24
CA GLY A 439 30.92 3.03 14.13
C GLY A 439 31.03 3.41 15.61
N ARG A 440 31.82 4.43 15.97
CA ARG A 440 31.96 4.93 17.35
C ARG A 440 30.73 5.73 17.75
N ILE A 441 30.32 5.61 19.01
CA ILE A 441 29.16 6.34 19.53
C ILE A 441 29.58 7.80 19.78
N LEU A 442 28.92 8.73 19.11
CA LEU A 442 29.06 10.18 19.29
C LEU A 442 28.11 10.73 20.35
N GLY A 443 27.04 9.99 20.66
CA GLY A 443 25.99 10.44 21.56
C GLY A 443 24.74 9.57 21.46
N VAL A 444 23.63 10.05 22.00
CA VAL A 444 22.33 9.35 21.97
C VAL A 444 21.25 10.30 21.47
N VAL A 445 20.38 9.80 20.60
CA VAL A 445 19.11 10.41 20.26
C VAL A 445 18.00 9.73 21.04
N LEU A 446 17.24 10.52 21.80
CA LEU A 446 16.00 10.12 22.45
C LEU A 446 14.83 10.62 21.62
N VAL A 447 13.84 9.77 21.43
CA VAL A 447 12.55 10.11 20.83
C VAL A 447 11.47 9.72 21.82
N PHE A 448 10.55 10.64 22.14
CA PHE A 448 9.43 10.37 23.05
C PHE A 448 8.15 11.05 22.57
N ARG A 449 7.01 10.41 22.86
CA ARG A 449 5.69 10.86 22.43
C ARG A 449 4.74 10.87 23.62
N ASP A 450 3.90 11.90 23.67
CA ASP A 450 2.73 11.94 24.55
C ASP A 450 1.69 10.88 24.13
N ILE A 451 1.36 9.97 25.05
CA ILE A 451 0.41 8.87 24.82
C ILE A 451 -0.93 9.09 25.54
N THR A 452 -1.23 10.31 26.00
CA THR A 452 -2.47 10.64 26.72
C THR A 452 -3.71 10.28 25.92
N GLU A 453 -3.76 10.71 24.65
CA GLU A 453 -4.90 10.43 23.76
C GLU A 453 -5.04 8.92 23.52
N ARG A 454 -3.94 8.24 23.19
CA ARG A 454 -3.92 6.79 22.96
C ARG A 454 -4.47 6.01 24.15
N ARG A 455 -4.04 6.35 25.37
CA ARG A 455 -4.52 5.70 26.59
C ARG A 455 -6.01 5.96 26.84
N SER A 456 -6.49 7.16 26.55
CA SER A 456 -7.92 7.49 26.70
C SER A 456 -8.80 6.66 25.76
N ILE A 457 -8.34 6.44 24.52
CA ILE A 457 -9.02 5.63 23.52
C ILE A 457 -8.98 4.15 23.92
N GLU A 458 -7.84 3.64 24.36
CA GLU A 458 -7.70 2.24 24.81
C GLU A 458 -8.61 1.95 26.02
N ALA A 459 -8.73 2.89 26.96
CA ALA A 459 -9.65 2.75 28.10
C ALA A 459 -11.12 2.75 27.65
N ALA A 460 -11.51 3.65 26.74
CA ALA A 460 -12.86 3.70 26.19
C ALA A 460 -13.24 2.42 25.43
N LEU A 461 -12.30 1.87 24.64
CA LEU A 461 -12.50 0.60 23.92
C LEU A 461 -12.70 -0.57 24.88
N ARG A 462 -11.93 -0.65 25.98
CA ARG A 462 -12.13 -1.68 27.00
C ARG A 462 -13.52 -1.61 27.62
N GLN A 463 -13.96 -0.42 28.02
CA GLN A 463 -15.31 -0.23 28.56
C GLN A 463 -16.40 -0.62 27.55
N LEU A 464 -16.23 -0.26 26.27
CA LEU A 464 -17.20 -0.61 25.23
C LEU A 464 -17.28 -2.13 25.02
N ASN A 465 -16.15 -2.82 25.01
CA ASN A 465 -16.12 -4.28 24.87
C ASN A 465 -16.82 -4.97 26.04
N GLU A 466 -16.57 -4.57 27.29
CA GLU A 466 -17.26 -5.14 28.46
C GLU A 466 -18.78 -4.97 28.38
N VAL A 467 -19.26 -3.81 27.91
CA VAL A 467 -20.70 -3.55 27.71
C VAL A 467 -21.27 -4.41 26.57
N LEU A 468 -20.53 -4.57 25.47
CA LEU A 468 -20.94 -5.41 24.35
C LEU A 468 -21.03 -6.88 24.74
N GLU A 469 -20.03 -7.41 25.44
CA GLU A 469 -20.02 -8.79 25.92
C GLU A 469 -21.21 -9.08 26.83
N ARG A 470 -21.52 -8.18 27.76
CA ARG A 470 -22.73 -8.31 28.61
C ARG A 470 -24.02 -8.35 27.77
N ARG A 471 -24.16 -7.45 26.79
CA ARG A 471 -25.35 -7.43 25.91
C ARG A 471 -25.48 -8.68 25.04
N VAL A 472 -24.36 -9.23 24.57
CA VAL A 472 -24.35 -10.48 23.79
C VAL A 472 -24.80 -11.64 24.66
N ALA A 473 -24.30 -11.74 25.90
CA ALA A 473 -24.72 -12.78 26.84
C ALA A 473 -26.23 -12.72 27.13
N GLU A 474 -26.76 -11.54 27.48
CA GLU A 474 -28.18 -11.32 27.75
C GLU A 474 -29.09 -11.70 26.57
N ARG A 475 -28.70 -11.31 25.34
CA ARG A 475 -29.47 -11.65 24.13
C ARG A 475 -29.44 -13.14 23.80
N THR A 476 -28.31 -13.80 24.04
CA THR A 476 -28.16 -15.23 23.77
C THR A 476 -29.06 -16.04 24.70
N GLU A 477 -29.07 -15.72 25.99
CA GLU A 477 -29.93 -16.37 26.98
C GLU A 477 -31.43 -16.17 26.67
N MET A 478 -31.82 -14.96 26.28
CA MET A 478 -33.21 -14.67 25.89
C MET A 478 -33.63 -15.45 24.64
N ALA A 479 -32.74 -15.57 23.65
CA ALA A 479 -33.01 -16.32 22.43
C ALA A 479 -33.18 -17.82 22.69
N GLU A 480 -32.32 -18.41 23.54
CA GLU A 480 -32.43 -19.82 23.94
C GLU A 480 -33.74 -20.11 24.68
N THR A 481 -34.10 -19.23 25.62
CA THR A 481 -35.36 -19.36 26.37
C THR A 481 -36.58 -19.30 25.44
N ARG A 482 -36.58 -18.36 24.49
CA ARG A 482 -37.67 -18.22 23.52
C ARG A 482 -37.75 -19.40 22.55
N SER A 483 -36.60 -19.96 22.14
CA SER A 483 -36.54 -21.17 21.32
C SER A 483 -37.19 -22.37 22.03
N LYS A 484 -36.84 -22.58 23.31
CA LYS A 484 -37.44 -23.65 24.14
C LYS A 484 -38.95 -23.47 24.30
N GLN A 485 -39.43 -22.24 24.52
CA GLN A 485 -40.86 -21.94 24.63
C GLN A 485 -41.62 -22.25 23.33
N LEU A 486 -41.06 -21.87 22.17
CA LEU A 486 -41.68 -22.16 20.87
C LEU A 486 -41.74 -23.67 20.61
N GLN A 487 -40.70 -24.42 20.96
CA GLN A 487 -40.70 -25.87 20.83
C GLN A 487 -41.77 -26.54 21.72
N ALA A 488 -41.93 -26.09 22.96
CA ALA A 488 -42.95 -26.61 23.87
C ALA A 488 -44.38 -26.33 23.35
N LEU A 489 -44.66 -25.10 22.93
CA LEU A 489 -45.98 -24.72 22.41
C LEU A 489 -46.34 -25.50 21.13
N ALA A 490 -45.36 -25.74 20.26
CA ALA A 490 -45.56 -26.53 19.05
C ALA A 490 -45.91 -28.00 19.35
N ALA A 491 -45.26 -28.61 20.34
CA ALA A 491 -45.57 -29.97 20.77
C ALA A 491 -47.01 -30.06 21.34
N GLU A 492 -47.41 -29.12 22.19
CA GLU A 492 -48.78 -29.06 22.74
C GLU A 492 -49.85 -28.93 21.65
N LEU A 493 -49.61 -28.11 20.64
CA LEU A 493 -50.51 -27.92 19.50
C LEU A 493 -50.70 -29.21 18.70
N ILE A 494 -49.62 -29.95 18.44
CA ILE A 494 -49.68 -31.24 17.72
C ILE A 494 -50.49 -32.26 18.51
N GLU A 495 -50.25 -32.38 19.82
CA GLU A 495 -51.01 -33.30 20.67
C GLU A 495 -52.49 -32.91 20.77
N ALA A 496 -52.79 -31.61 20.81
CA ALA A 496 -54.17 -31.11 20.83
C ALA A 496 -54.90 -31.42 19.52
N GLU A 497 -54.26 -31.22 18.37
CA GLU A 497 -54.83 -31.54 17.06
C GLU A 497 -55.14 -33.04 16.95
N GLU A 498 -54.20 -33.90 17.37
CA GLU A 498 -54.37 -35.35 17.30
C GLU A 498 -55.49 -35.84 18.23
N ARG A 499 -55.61 -35.26 19.43
CA ARG A 499 -56.74 -35.54 20.34
C ARG A 499 -58.08 -35.18 19.72
N GLU A 500 -58.17 -34.02 19.08
CA GLU A 500 -59.43 -33.59 18.45
C GLU A 500 -59.79 -34.49 17.26
N ARG A 501 -58.82 -34.89 16.43
CA ARG A 501 -59.05 -35.84 15.33
C ARG A 501 -59.57 -37.20 15.82
N ARG A 502 -59.00 -37.74 16.91
CA ARG A 502 -59.49 -38.99 17.51
C ARG A 502 -60.90 -38.83 18.04
N ARG A 503 -61.17 -37.75 18.77
CA ARG A 503 -62.51 -37.45 19.28
C ARG A 503 -63.55 -37.37 18.15
N VAL A 504 -63.22 -36.72 17.05
CA VAL A 504 -64.12 -36.64 15.88
C VAL A 504 -64.33 -38.02 15.25
N ALA A 505 -63.29 -38.85 15.15
CA ALA A 505 -63.42 -40.22 14.65
C ALA A 505 -64.31 -41.09 15.55
N GLU A 506 -64.14 -40.99 16.88
CA GLU A 506 -64.97 -41.68 17.87
C GLU A 506 -66.45 -41.27 17.74
N ILE A 507 -66.75 -39.97 17.72
CA ILE A 507 -68.13 -39.47 17.53
C ILE A 507 -68.74 -39.97 16.22
N LEU A 508 -67.97 -39.98 15.13
CA LEU A 508 -68.44 -40.48 13.84
C LEU A 508 -68.74 -41.99 13.88
N HIS A 509 -67.93 -42.77 14.60
CA HIS A 509 -68.11 -44.22 14.72
C HIS A 509 -69.24 -44.60 15.67
N ASP A 510 -69.27 -43.99 16.86
CA ASP A 510 -70.16 -44.39 17.94
C ASP A 510 -71.55 -43.77 17.77
N ASP A 511 -71.64 -42.48 17.45
CA ASP A 511 -72.95 -41.82 17.39
C ASP A 511 -73.57 -41.91 15.99
N LEU A 512 -72.84 -41.47 14.96
CA LEU A 512 -73.42 -41.28 13.62
C LEU A 512 -73.69 -42.62 12.93
N GLN A 513 -72.72 -43.56 12.93
CA GLN A 513 -72.89 -44.84 12.23
C GLN A 513 -73.97 -45.70 12.88
N GLN A 514 -74.10 -45.64 14.20
CA GLN A 514 -75.10 -46.43 14.90
C GLN A 514 -76.52 -45.86 14.74
N LEU A 515 -76.69 -44.54 14.75
CA LEU A 515 -77.97 -43.91 14.43
C LEU A 515 -78.41 -44.26 13.01
N LEU A 516 -77.49 -44.25 12.03
CA LEU A 516 -77.78 -44.64 10.66
C LEU A 516 -78.12 -46.14 10.55
N ALA A 517 -77.43 -47.02 11.29
CA ALA A 517 -77.73 -48.45 11.33
C ALA A 517 -79.09 -48.72 11.97
N ALA A 518 -79.43 -48.05 13.08
CA ALA A 518 -80.72 -48.15 13.72
C ALA A 518 -81.86 -47.63 12.83
N ALA A 519 -81.64 -46.49 12.13
CA ALA A 519 -82.60 -45.96 11.15
C ALA A 519 -82.87 -46.97 10.03
N ARG A 520 -81.82 -47.64 9.53
CA ARG A 520 -81.94 -48.73 8.54
C ARG A 520 -82.73 -49.92 9.10
N MET A 521 -82.45 -50.37 10.31
CA MET A 521 -83.17 -51.48 10.95
C MET A 521 -84.67 -51.17 11.15
N GLN A 522 -84.99 -49.94 11.56
CA GLN A 522 -86.40 -49.50 11.70
C GLN A 522 -87.11 -49.44 10.35
N LEU A 523 -86.43 -48.95 9.31
CA LEU A 523 -86.98 -48.89 7.95
C LEU A 523 -87.24 -50.30 7.39
N GLN A 524 -86.33 -51.24 7.64
CA GLN A 524 -86.46 -52.64 7.23
C GLN A 524 -87.63 -53.32 7.95
N ALA A 525 -87.83 -53.06 9.24
CA ALA A 525 -88.99 -53.57 9.99
C ALA A 525 -90.32 -52.99 9.46
N ALA A 526 -90.37 -51.69 9.13
CA ALA A 526 -91.56 -51.07 8.55
C ALA A 526 -91.91 -51.62 7.15
N ARG A 527 -90.90 -52.11 6.41
CA ARG A 527 -91.07 -52.76 5.11
C ARG A 527 -91.76 -54.12 5.20
N GLU A 528 -91.62 -54.83 6.32
CA GLU A 528 -92.33 -56.10 6.55
C GLU A 528 -93.83 -55.89 6.79
N ASP A 529 -94.24 -54.74 7.34
CA ASP A 529 -95.63 -54.38 7.62
C ASP A 529 -96.38 -53.71 6.44
N LEU A 530 -95.65 -53.15 5.46
CA LEU A 530 -96.21 -52.36 4.36
C LEU A 530 -95.98 -53.05 3.00
N PHE A 531 -97.06 -53.31 2.25
CA PHE A 531 -96.97 -53.84 0.87
C PHE A 531 -96.15 -52.90 -0.04
N TYR A 532 -94.98 -53.38 -0.46
CA TYR A 532 -94.04 -52.89 -1.50
C TYR A 532 -94.13 -51.41 -1.93
N VAL A 533 -93.18 -50.57 -1.48
CA VAL A 533 -93.04 -49.16 -1.89
C VAL A 533 -91.61 -48.89 -2.40
N PRO A 534 -91.39 -48.60 -3.70
CA PRO A 534 -90.05 -48.37 -4.28
C PRO A 534 -89.27 -47.20 -3.65
N LEU A 535 -89.96 -46.24 -3.05
CA LEU A 535 -89.33 -45.12 -2.34
C LEU A 535 -88.55 -45.60 -1.09
N LEU A 536 -89.01 -46.66 -0.42
CA LEU A 536 -88.31 -47.23 0.74
C LEU A 536 -86.98 -47.90 0.32
N GLU A 537 -86.93 -48.58 -0.83
CA GLU A 537 -85.68 -49.18 -1.35
C GLU A 537 -84.60 -48.12 -1.61
N ASN A 538 -84.99 -46.97 -2.18
CA ASN A 538 -84.06 -45.85 -2.37
C ASN A 538 -83.54 -45.28 -1.04
N VAL A 539 -84.37 -45.19 0.01
CA VAL A 539 -83.93 -44.72 1.33
C VAL A 539 -83.01 -45.74 2.00
N GLU A 540 -83.29 -47.04 1.88
CA GLU A 540 -82.40 -48.11 2.35
C GLU A 540 -81.03 -48.02 1.66
N GLN A 541 -81.00 -47.84 0.34
CA GLN A 541 -79.76 -47.72 -0.43
C GLN A 541 -78.96 -46.45 -0.05
N LEU A 542 -79.63 -45.32 0.15
CA LEU A 542 -78.98 -44.08 0.61
C LEU A 542 -78.42 -44.20 2.02
N LEU A 543 -79.12 -44.90 2.93
CA LEU A 543 -78.62 -45.19 4.27
C LEU A 543 -77.41 -46.13 4.23
N GLU A 544 -77.44 -47.16 3.38
CA GLU A 544 -76.31 -48.07 3.17
C GLU A 544 -75.08 -47.33 2.64
N GLU A 545 -75.27 -46.46 1.64
CA GLU A 545 -74.20 -45.62 1.11
C GLU A 545 -73.67 -44.63 2.16
N SER A 546 -74.55 -44.05 2.98
CA SER A 546 -74.19 -43.10 4.04
C SER A 546 -73.42 -43.77 5.17
N ILE A 547 -73.82 -44.97 5.59
CA ILE A 547 -73.08 -45.81 6.53
C ILE A 547 -71.70 -46.14 5.97
N GLY A 548 -71.63 -46.54 4.69
CA GLY A 548 -70.36 -46.83 4.01
C GLY A 548 -69.45 -45.60 3.87
N LYS A 549 -70.00 -44.40 3.63
CA LYS A 549 -69.24 -43.14 3.61
C LYS A 549 -68.75 -42.73 5.00
N SER A 550 -69.60 -42.83 6.03
CA SER A 550 -69.25 -42.51 7.41
C SER A 550 -68.16 -43.45 7.95
N ARG A 551 -68.25 -44.76 7.68
CA ARG A 551 -67.21 -45.75 8.02
C ARG A 551 -65.87 -45.40 7.41
N ARG A 552 -65.85 -45.06 6.12
CA ARG A 552 -64.62 -44.63 5.43
C ARG A 552 -64.03 -43.38 6.07
N LEU A 553 -64.84 -42.36 6.35
CA LEU A 553 -64.39 -41.12 6.97
C LEU A 553 -63.81 -41.35 8.37
N SER A 554 -64.45 -42.21 9.16
CA SER A 554 -63.97 -42.61 10.48
C SER A 554 -62.62 -43.32 10.40
N HIS A 555 -62.45 -44.25 9.45
CA HIS A 555 -61.18 -44.96 9.23
C HIS A 555 -60.07 -44.05 8.69
N GLU A 556 -60.39 -43.06 7.84
CA GLU A 556 -59.42 -42.07 7.37
C GLU A 556 -58.95 -41.14 8.51
N LEU A 557 -59.87 -40.77 9.40
CA LEU A 557 -59.60 -39.91 10.55
C LEU A 557 -58.89 -40.65 11.69
N SER A 558 -59.10 -41.96 11.87
CA SER A 558 -58.36 -42.79 12.83
C SER A 558 -58.37 -44.28 12.43
N PRO A 559 -57.33 -44.78 11.76
CA PRO A 559 -57.24 -46.20 11.40
C PRO A 559 -57.05 -47.08 12.64
N ALA A 560 -58.03 -47.93 12.98
CA ALA A 560 -57.97 -48.85 14.12
C ALA A 560 -56.75 -49.80 14.13
N VAL A 561 -56.17 -50.06 12.95
CA VAL A 561 -54.95 -50.88 12.74
C VAL A 561 -53.73 -50.27 13.46
N LEU A 562 -53.69 -48.95 13.67
CA LEU A 562 -52.59 -48.28 14.37
C LEU A 562 -52.57 -48.55 15.88
N HIS A 563 -53.69 -48.98 16.45
CA HIS A 563 -53.84 -49.17 17.89
C HIS A 563 -53.57 -50.61 18.34
N HIS A 564 -53.88 -51.59 17.49
CA HIS A 564 -53.74 -53.02 17.81
C HIS A 564 -52.59 -53.72 17.07
N SER A 565 -52.06 -53.11 16.01
CA SER A 565 -51.00 -53.68 15.16
C SER A 565 -49.78 -52.74 15.05
N GLY A 566 -48.62 -53.30 14.66
CA GLY A 566 -47.39 -52.54 14.45
C GLY A 566 -47.47 -51.56 13.26
N LEU A 567 -46.52 -50.60 13.17
CA LEU A 567 -46.47 -49.60 12.09
C LEU A 567 -46.43 -50.24 10.69
N VAL A 568 -45.73 -51.35 10.53
CA VAL A 568 -45.63 -52.07 9.25
C VAL A 568 -47.00 -52.55 8.79
N ALA A 569 -47.79 -53.19 9.67
CA ALA A 569 -49.15 -53.64 9.35
C ALA A 569 -50.08 -52.46 8.99
N ALA A 570 -49.89 -51.30 9.63
CA ALA A 570 -50.62 -50.09 9.27
C ALA A 570 -50.22 -49.58 7.87
N LEU A 571 -48.93 -49.60 7.52
CA LEU A 571 -48.46 -49.21 6.18
C LEU A 571 -48.89 -50.21 5.09
N GLU A 572 -48.93 -51.51 5.37
CA GLU A 572 -49.48 -52.53 4.46
C GLU A 572 -50.97 -52.32 4.21
N TRP A 573 -51.71 -51.95 5.25
CA TRP A 573 -53.11 -51.55 5.13
C TRP A 573 -53.25 -50.29 4.25
N LEU A 574 -52.42 -49.27 4.49
CA LEU A 574 -52.41 -48.04 3.70
C LEU A 574 -52.08 -48.32 2.23
N ALA A 575 -51.12 -49.21 1.95
CA ALA A 575 -50.75 -49.63 0.60
C ALA A 575 -51.93 -50.30 -0.13
N ARG A 576 -52.65 -51.20 0.54
CA ARG A 576 -53.88 -51.80 -0.01
C ARG A 576 -54.95 -50.74 -0.28
N GLN A 577 -55.15 -49.82 0.65
CA GLN A 577 -56.11 -48.71 0.47
C GLN A 577 -55.76 -47.85 -0.75
N MET A 578 -54.48 -47.49 -0.94
CA MET A 578 -54.04 -46.69 -2.09
C MET A 578 -54.33 -47.40 -3.43
N LYS A 579 -54.18 -48.73 -3.47
CA LYS A 579 -54.51 -49.54 -4.65
C LYS A 579 -56.02 -49.59 -4.90
N ASP A 580 -56.81 -49.90 -3.87
CA ASP A 580 -58.26 -50.11 -4.02
C ASP A 580 -59.01 -48.80 -4.34
N GLN A 581 -58.59 -47.68 -3.74
CA GLN A 581 -59.27 -46.40 -3.87
C GLN A 581 -58.75 -45.53 -5.02
N PHE A 582 -57.42 -45.54 -5.24
CA PHE A 582 -56.77 -44.62 -6.19
C PHE A 582 -56.03 -45.34 -7.32
N GLY A 583 -55.98 -46.67 -7.32
CA GLY A 583 -55.27 -47.46 -8.33
C GLY A 583 -53.75 -47.32 -8.27
N LEU A 584 -53.20 -46.87 -7.13
CA LEU A 584 -51.76 -46.71 -6.91
C LEU A 584 -51.21 -47.97 -6.22
N GLU A 585 -50.35 -48.72 -6.91
CA GLU A 585 -49.64 -49.84 -6.33
C GLU A 585 -48.45 -49.35 -5.49
N VAL A 586 -48.45 -49.68 -4.20
CA VAL A 586 -47.40 -49.27 -3.27
C VAL A 586 -46.60 -50.50 -2.85
N GLU A 587 -45.31 -50.51 -3.21
CA GLU A 587 -44.35 -51.51 -2.77
C GLU A 587 -43.82 -51.14 -1.38
N LEU A 588 -43.95 -52.05 -0.40
CA LEU A 588 -43.49 -51.85 0.97
C LEU A 588 -42.26 -52.70 1.26
N GLU A 589 -41.17 -52.05 1.66
CA GLU A 589 -39.94 -52.68 2.15
C GLU A 589 -39.75 -52.30 3.63
N ALA A 590 -39.59 -53.26 4.54
CA ALA A 590 -39.42 -52.98 5.98
C ALA A 590 -38.34 -53.87 6.63
N ASP A 591 -37.32 -53.24 7.24
CA ASP A 591 -36.20 -53.90 7.91
C ASP A 591 -36.16 -53.59 9.43
N ASP A 592 -36.03 -54.63 10.26
CA ASP A 592 -35.89 -54.65 11.74
C ASP A 592 -36.65 -53.53 12.51
N THR A 593 -37.98 -53.54 12.42
CA THR A 593 -38.86 -52.49 12.98
C THR A 593 -39.45 -52.80 14.35
N ARG A 594 -39.17 -53.97 14.93
CA ARG A 594 -39.75 -54.44 16.21
C ARG A 594 -39.44 -53.52 17.39
N ARG A 595 -38.27 -52.88 17.39
CA ARG A 595 -37.82 -51.95 18.44
C ARG A 595 -38.66 -50.67 18.53
N PHE A 596 -39.40 -50.34 17.47
CA PHE A 596 -40.24 -49.15 17.37
C PHE A 596 -41.71 -49.45 17.71
N GLU A 597 -42.07 -50.70 18.02
CA GLU A 597 -43.44 -51.13 18.30
C GLU A 597 -44.06 -50.54 19.59
N GLY A 598 -43.30 -49.82 20.42
CA GLY A 598 -43.82 -49.08 21.58
C GLY A 598 -43.87 -47.56 21.42
N SER A 599 -43.35 -47.00 20.32
CA SER A 599 -43.12 -45.55 20.23
C SER A 599 -44.39 -44.76 19.87
N PRO A 600 -44.70 -43.64 20.55
CA PRO A 600 -45.79 -42.74 20.16
C PRO A 600 -45.56 -42.10 18.77
N LEU A 601 -44.33 -42.14 18.25
CA LEU A 601 -43.96 -41.60 16.94
C LEU A 601 -44.49 -42.44 15.75
N LYS A 602 -45.06 -43.62 16.00
CA LYS A 602 -45.71 -44.43 14.96
C LYS A 602 -46.85 -43.71 14.25
N VAL A 603 -47.67 -43.00 15.03
CA VAL A 603 -48.80 -42.26 14.49
C VAL A 603 -48.28 -41.16 13.56
N PHE A 604 -47.22 -40.46 13.98
CA PHE A 604 -46.57 -39.44 13.15
C PHE A 604 -46.03 -40.03 11.84
N LEU A 605 -45.27 -41.14 11.88
CA LEU A 605 -44.73 -41.76 10.67
C LEU A 605 -45.82 -42.28 9.73
N PHE A 606 -46.87 -42.91 10.27
CA PHE A 606 -48.00 -43.34 9.45
C PHE A 606 -48.68 -42.17 8.76
N ARG A 607 -48.92 -41.05 9.47
CA ARG A 607 -49.53 -39.85 8.89
C ARG A 607 -48.64 -39.18 7.87
N ALA A 608 -47.34 -39.12 8.14
CA ALA A 608 -46.36 -38.66 7.16
C ALA A 608 -46.42 -39.52 5.89
N ALA A 609 -46.55 -40.84 6.03
CA ALA A 609 -46.69 -41.74 4.88
C ALA A 609 -47.98 -41.51 4.12
N GLN A 610 -49.10 -41.37 4.83
CA GLN A 610 -50.41 -41.08 4.25
C GLN A 610 -50.40 -39.77 3.47
N GLU A 611 -49.87 -38.70 4.06
CA GLU A 611 -49.79 -37.38 3.43
C GLU A 611 -48.90 -37.40 2.18
N LEU A 612 -47.72 -38.02 2.28
CA LEU A 612 -46.78 -38.12 1.16
C LEU A 612 -47.32 -39.01 0.02
N LEU A 613 -47.93 -40.16 0.31
CA LEU A 613 -48.56 -41.00 -0.70
C LEU A 613 -49.76 -40.30 -1.36
N PHE A 614 -50.52 -39.50 -0.62
CA PHE A 614 -51.60 -38.71 -1.20
C PHE A 614 -51.08 -37.61 -2.13
N ASN A 615 -49.91 -37.03 -1.82
CA ASN A 615 -49.22 -36.12 -2.75
C ASN A 615 -48.81 -36.84 -4.03
N VAL A 616 -48.34 -38.09 -3.94
CA VAL A 616 -48.05 -38.92 -5.13
C VAL A 616 -49.32 -39.11 -5.97
N VAL A 617 -50.43 -39.52 -5.36
CA VAL A 617 -51.72 -39.70 -6.06
C VAL A 617 -52.16 -38.43 -6.79
N LYS A 618 -52.03 -37.27 -6.14
CA LYS A 618 -52.50 -35.99 -6.69
C LYS A 618 -51.59 -35.37 -7.74
N HIS A 619 -50.28 -35.56 -7.61
CA HIS A 619 -49.30 -34.74 -8.33
C HIS A 619 -48.32 -35.54 -9.19
N ALA A 620 -48.01 -36.79 -8.83
CA ALA A 620 -46.97 -37.54 -9.53
C ALA A 620 -47.44 -38.12 -10.87
N GLY A 621 -48.74 -38.40 -11.03
CA GLY A 621 -49.31 -38.97 -12.26
C GLY A 621 -48.87 -40.41 -12.55
N VAL A 622 -48.45 -41.15 -11.52
CA VAL A 622 -47.95 -42.54 -11.63
C VAL A 622 -48.91 -43.54 -11.02
N LYS A 623 -48.74 -44.80 -11.40
CA LYS A 623 -49.48 -45.95 -10.84
C LYS A 623 -48.66 -46.77 -9.84
N HIS A 624 -47.39 -46.44 -9.62
CA HIS A 624 -46.51 -47.17 -8.72
C HIS A 624 -45.74 -46.20 -7.81
N ALA A 625 -45.61 -46.55 -6.54
CA ALA A 625 -44.79 -45.86 -5.56
C ALA A 625 -44.11 -46.88 -4.62
N ARG A 626 -43.01 -46.48 -3.98
CA ARG A 626 -42.29 -47.32 -3.01
C ARG A 626 -42.23 -46.65 -1.65
N VAL A 627 -42.50 -47.41 -0.60
CA VAL A 627 -42.31 -47.04 0.80
C VAL A 627 -41.27 -47.97 1.40
N ALA A 628 -40.13 -47.43 1.84
CA ALA A 628 -39.08 -48.17 2.52
C ALA A 628 -38.93 -47.68 3.96
N LEU A 629 -38.97 -48.60 4.92
CA LEU A 629 -38.85 -48.32 6.35
C LEU A 629 -37.62 -49.05 6.91
N SER A 630 -36.68 -48.31 7.50
CA SER A 630 -35.44 -48.86 8.05
C SER A 630 -35.22 -48.37 9.48
N GLY A 631 -34.99 -49.29 10.41
CA GLY A 631 -34.57 -49.00 11.78
C GLY A 631 -33.05 -48.96 11.93
N PHE A 632 -32.51 -47.92 12.58
CA PHE A 632 -31.10 -47.80 12.99
C PHE A 632 -31.02 -47.60 14.51
N ASP A 633 -29.86 -47.80 15.14
CA ASP A 633 -29.72 -47.81 16.61
C ASP A 633 -30.21 -46.54 17.35
N ALA A 634 -30.28 -45.39 16.69
CA ALA A 634 -30.75 -44.12 17.28
C ALA A 634 -31.95 -43.47 16.56
N HIS A 635 -32.32 -43.93 15.37
CA HIS A 635 -33.33 -43.27 14.54
C HIS A 635 -34.02 -44.25 13.57
N VAL A 636 -35.27 -43.93 13.23
CA VAL A 636 -36.05 -44.60 12.19
C VAL A 636 -36.10 -43.71 10.97
N VAL A 637 -35.89 -44.31 9.79
CA VAL A 637 -35.93 -43.62 8.51
C VAL A 637 -37.02 -44.22 7.64
N MET A 638 -37.94 -43.38 7.18
CA MET A 638 -38.97 -43.74 6.22
C MET A 638 -38.73 -42.98 4.92
N LYS A 639 -38.62 -43.73 3.82
CA LYS A 639 -38.42 -43.18 2.48
C LYS A 639 -39.62 -43.48 1.61
N ILE A 640 -40.11 -42.47 0.91
CA ILE A 640 -41.22 -42.60 -0.04
C ILE A 640 -40.73 -42.10 -1.39
N THR A 641 -40.79 -42.96 -2.41
CA THR A 641 -40.26 -42.66 -3.74
C THR A 641 -41.34 -42.88 -4.80
N ASP A 642 -41.47 -41.92 -5.71
CA ASP A 642 -42.28 -42.01 -6.92
C ASP A 642 -41.42 -41.73 -8.17
N CYS A 643 -41.83 -42.28 -9.31
CA CYS A 643 -41.19 -42.03 -10.62
C CYS A 643 -42.01 -41.05 -11.48
N GLY A 644 -42.67 -40.08 -10.85
CA GLY A 644 -43.62 -39.18 -11.48
C GLY A 644 -43.03 -37.90 -12.04
N GLN A 645 -43.87 -36.87 -12.15
CA GLN A 645 -43.50 -35.60 -12.77
C GLN A 645 -42.45 -34.82 -11.99
N GLY A 646 -42.25 -35.08 -10.70
CA GLY A 646 -41.34 -34.31 -9.85
C GLY A 646 -41.64 -32.81 -9.82
N PHE A 647 -40.88 -32.05 -9.03
CA PHE A 647 -40.99 -30.60 -8.94
C PHE A 647 -39.65 -30.00 -8.50
N ASP A 648 -39.50 -28.68 -8.66
CA ASP A 648 -38.32 -27.96 -8.17
C ASP A 648 -38.47 -27.66 -6.66
N PRO A 649 -37.59 -28.19 -5.79
CA PRO A 649 -37.65 -27.94 -4.35
C PRO A 649 -37.43 -26.48 -3.95
N GLU A 650 -36.72 -25.67 -4.74
CA GLU A 650 -36.45 -24.26 -4.40
C GLU A 650 -37.70 -23.38 -4.54
N VAL A 651 -38.68 -23.79 -5.35
CA VAL A 651 -39.94 -23.07 -5.55
C VAL A 651 -40.84 -23.13 -4.29
N LEU A 652 -40.63 -24.11 -3.40
CA LEU A 652 -41.34 -24.23 -2.11
C LEU A 652 -41.00 -23.11 -1.12
N ASP A 653 -39.80 -22.51 -1.20
CA ASP A 653 -39.36 -21.46 -0.26
C ASP A 653 -39.80 -20.04 -0.68
N CYS A 654 -40.17 -19.81 -1.95
CA CYS A 654 -40.31 -18.45 -2.49
C CYS A 654 -41.66 -18.07 -3.13
N SER A 655 -42.69 -18.92 -3.23
CA SER A 655 -43.96 -18.44 -3.84
C SER A 655 -45.28 -19.15 -3.43
N THR A 656 -46.28 -18.31 -3.15
CA THR A 656 -47.74 -18.51 -3.22
C THR A 656 -48.51 -19.24 -2.09
N ARG A 657 -49.35 -18.40 -1.45
CA ARG A 657 -50.27 -18.56 -0.32
C ARG A 657 -51.35 -19.66 -0.37
N MET A 658 -51.27 -20.71 -1.20
CA MET A 658 -52.37 -21.71 -1.22
C MET A 658 -52.07 -23.15 -1.67
N LYS A 659 -50.86 -23.53 -2.10
CA LYS A 659 -50.61 -24.90 -2.65
C LYS A 659 -49.41 -25.69 -2.09
N GLY A 660 -48.76 -25.25 -1.02
CA GLY A 660 -47.54 -25.91 -0.47
C GLY A 660 -47.52 -26.20 1.03
N PHE A 661 -48.62 -25.96 1.76
CA PHE A 661 -48.62 -26.02 3.24
C PHE A 661 -48.29 -27.41 3.82
N GLY A 662 -48.61 -28.50 3.12
CA GLY A 662 -48.45 -29.86 3.63
C GLY A 662 -46.99 -30.26 3.86
N LEU A 663 -46.13 -30.10 2.86
CA LEU A 663 -44.71 -30.46 2.96
C LEU A 663 -43.94 -29.56 3.94
N LEU A 664 -44.26 -28.26 3.98
CA LEU A 664 -43.68 -27.31 4.92
C LEU A 664 -44.09 -27.64 6.37
N SER A 665 -45.38 -27.88 6.59
CA SER A 665 -45.92 -28.31 7.89
C SER A 665 -45.36 -29.66 8.33
N LEU A 666 -45.21 -30.61 7.41
CA LEU A 666 -44.60 -31.91 7.71
C LEU A 666 -43.12 -31.77 8.09
N ARG A 667 -42.37 -30.87 7.43
CA ARG A 667 -40.97 -30.57 7.76
C ARG A 667 -40.82 -29.94 9.14
N GLU A 668 -41.70 -28.99 9.48
CA GLU A 668 -41.73 -28.38 10.82
C GLU A 668 -42.13 -29.40 11.89
N ARG A 669 -43.20 -30.18 11.67
CA ARG A 669 -43.62 -31.25 12.59
C ARG A 669 -42.54 -32.31 12.80
N ALA A 670 -41.80 -32.69 11.74
CA ALA A 670 -40.65 -33.58 11.87
C ALA A 670 -39.55 -33.00 12.77
N ARG A 671 -39.25 -31.70 12.67
CA ARG A 671 -38.28 -31.03 13.55
C ARG A 671 -38.73 -30.99 15.01
N TYR A 672 -40.02 -30.77 15.27
CA TYR A 672 -40.55 -30.75 16.64
C TYR A 672 -40.45 -32.10 17.36
N VAL A 673 -40.53 -33.21 16.62
CA VAL A 673 -40.31 -34.55 17.18
C VAL A 673 -38.83 -34.98 17.20
N GLY A 674 -37.89 -34.03 17.04
CA GLY A 674 -36.44 -34.30 17.02
C GLY A 674 -35.95 -34.95 15.73
N GLY A 675 -36.75 -34.93 14.68
CA GLY A 675 -36.47 -35.49 13.36
C GLY A 675 -36.20 -34.45 12.27
N ASN A 676 -36.16 -34.91 11.01
CA ASN A 676 -36.02 -34.05 9.83
C ASN A 676 -36.74 -34.68 8.62
N LEU A 677 -37.13 -33.84 7.67
CA LEU A 677 -37.65 -34.23 6.36
C LEU A 677 -36.72 -33.67 5.27
N ASP A 678 -36.14 -34.57 4.48
CA ASP A 678 -35.35 -34.25 3.30
C ASP A 678 -36.16 -34.56 2.03
N ILE A 679 -36.09 -33.67 1.04
CA ILE A 679 -36.84 -33.75 -0.22
C ILE A 679 -35.86 -33.72 -1.38
N GLU A 680 -35.86 -34.78 -2.18
CA GLU A 680 -35.11 -34.91 -3.42
C GLU A 680 -36.13 -35.01 -4.56
N SER A 681 -36.31 -33.94 -5.35
CA SER A 681 -37.21 -33.94 -6.50
C SER A 681 -36.63 -33.07 -7.61
N ALA A 682 -36.94 -33.41 -8.85
CA ALA A 682 -36.65 -32.56 -10.01
C ALA A 682 -37.73 -32.78 -11.07
N PRO A 683 -38.13 -31.74 -11.84
CA PRO A 683 -39.11 -31.89 -12.92
C PRO A 683 -38.71 -33.00 -13.91
N GLY A 684 -39.59 -33.98 -14.11
CA GLY A 684 -39.42 -35.15 -14.95
C GLY A 684 -38.71 -36.35 -14.31
N CYS A 685 -38.20 -36.23 -13.07
CA CYS A 685 -37.37 -37.25 -12.43
C CYS A 685 -38.02 -37.97 -11.23
N GLY A 686 -39.31 -37.71 -10.97
CA GLY A 686 -40.00 -38.19 -9.78
C GLY A 686 -39.59 -37.47 -8.50
N SER A 687 -40.11 -37.92 -7.37
CA SER A 687 -39.78 -37.36 -6.06
C SER A 687 -39.41 -38.45 -5.06
N ARG A 688 -38.48 -38.12 -4.17
CA ARG A 688 -38.10 -38.92 -3.02
C ARG A 688 -38.17 -38.07 -1.76
N PHE A 689 -38.94 -38.54 -0.79
CA PHE A 689 -39.09 -37.94 0.52
C PHE A 689 -38.45 -38.83 1.56
N THR A 690 -37.57 -38.29 2.41
CA THR A 690 -36.91 -39.03 3.49
C THR A 690 -37.25 -38.39 4.83
N VAL A 691 -38.08 -39.07 5.62
CA VAL A 691 -38.42 -38.69 7.00
C VAL A 691 -37.49 -39.44 7.95
N ARG A 692 -36.78 -38.72 8.82
CA ARG A 692 -35.91 -39.29 9.85
C ARG A 692 -36.41 -38.86 11.22
N VAL A 693 -36.66 -39.78 12.14
CA VAL A 693 -37.12 -39.48 13.51
C VAL A 693 -36.34 -40.31 14.53
N PRO A 694 -36.14 -39.85 15.76
CA PRO A 694 -35.46 -40.64 16.80
C PRO A 694 -36.32 -41.84 17.23
N LEU A 695 -35.70 -42.91 17.74
CA LEU A 695 -36.40 -44.10 18.26
C LEU A 695 -37.25 -43.78 19.50
N ASN A 696 -36.70 -42.95 20.39
CA ASN A 696 -37.37 -42.43 21.57
C ASN A 696 -37.39 -40.90 21.49
N LEU A 697 -38.51 -40.27 21.85
CA LEU A 697 -38.52 -38.84 22.13
C LEU A 697 -37.52 -38.57 23.27
N PRO A 698 -36.73 -37.49 23.22
CA PRO A 698 -36.00 -37.03 24.40
C PRO A 698 -37.04 -36.89 25.52
N GLU A 699 -36.77 -37.45 26.70
CA GLU A 699 -37.60 -37.17 27.87
C GLU A 699 -37.54 -35.65 28.09
N ALA A 700 -38.57 -34.95 27.64
CA ALA A 700 -38.92 -33.68 28.26
C ALA A 700 -39.10 -34.04 29.73
N ASP A 701 -38.32 -33.42 30.61
CA ASP A 701 -38.56 -33.40 32.05
C ASP A 701 -40.07 -33.29 32.23
N ARG A 702 -40.69 -34.40 32.63
CA ARG A 702 -42.12 -34.43 32.91
C ARG A 702 -42.30 -33.54 34.12
N LEU A 703 -42.58 -32.26 33.89
CA LEU A 703 -43.45 -31.52 34.78
C LEU A 703 -44.70 -32.39 34.92
N GLN A 704 -44.84 -32.93 36.13
CA GLN A 704 -45.92 -33.83 36.50
C GLN A 704 -47.25 -33.23 36.01
N PRO A 705 -48.12 -34.03 35.36
CA PRO A 705 -49.49 -33.61 35.13
C PRO A 705 -50.11 -33.35 36.51
N TYR A 706 -50.55 -32.12 36.72
CA TYR A 706 -51.45 -31.77 37.81
C TYR A 706 -52.60 -32.78 37.77
N GLY A 707 -52.86 -33.42 38.92
CA GLY A 707 -53.66 -34.62 39.02
C GLY A 707 -55.05 -34.50 38.39
N ALA A 708 -55.50 -35.62 37.82
CA ALA A 708 -56.91 -35.86 37.62
C ALA A 708 -57.65 -35.60 38.95
N PRO A 709 -58.78 -34.86 38.94
CA PRO A 709 -59.58 -34.68 40.13
C PRO A 709 -60.12 -36.04 40.61
N PRO A 710 -60.13 -36.30 41.93
CA PRO A 710 -60.64 -37.53 42.48
C PRO A 710 -62.15 -37.64 42.28
N SER A 711 -62.56 -38.88 42.00
CA SER A 711 -63.93 -39.38 42.01
C SER A 711 -64.71 -38.91 43.25
N GLU A 712 -65.87 -38.31 43.01
CA GLU A 712 -66.88 -38.10 44.04
C GLU A 712 -67.51 -39.43 44.47
N PRO A 713 -67.64 -39.71 45.77
CA PRO A 713 -68.49 -40.78 46.26
C PRO A 713 -69.96 -40.34 46.20
N ARG A 714 -70.76 -41.01 45.37
CA ARG A 714 -72.23 -40.90 45.43
C ARG A 714 -72.79 -41.84 46.48
N ASN A 715 -73.54 -41.23 47.38
CA ASN A 715 -74.25 -41.78 48.53
C ASN A 715 -74.91 -43.14 48.31
N SER A 716 -74.67 -44.01 49.29
CA SER A 716 -75.56 -45.10 49.70
C SER A 716 -76.94 -44.56 50.10
N GLY A 717 -77.98 -44.99 49.37
CA GLY A 717 -79.37 -44.93 49.79
C GLY A 717 -80.00 -46.32 49.67
N GLN A 718 -80.22 -46.98 50.80
CA GLN A 718 -81.00 -48.22 50.91
C GLN A 718 -82.50 -47.94 50.79
N ALA A 719 -83.20 -48.80 50.03
CA ALA A 719 -84.51 -49.41 50.28
C ALA A 719 -84.97 -50.00 48.93
N GLY A 720 -85.23 -51.29 48.71
CA GLY A 720 -85.92 -52.28 49.54
C GLY A 720 -87.16 -52.71 48.77
N GLY A 721 -87.32 -54.00 48.44
CA GLY A 721 -88.61 -54.53 48.00
C GLY A 721 -88.60 -55.67 46.96
N GLN A 722 -88.51 -56.89 47.48
CA GLN A 722 -89.33 -58.08 47.14
C GLN A 722 -89.54 -58.52 45.68
N GLY A 723 -89.14 -59.77 45.40
CA GLY A 723 -89.44 -60.46 44.15
C GLY A 723 -90.79 -61.19 44.12
N SER A 724 -91.15 -61.71 42.95
CA SER A 724 -91.61 -63.09 42.74
C SER A 724 -91.80 -63.38 41.24
N THR A 725 -91.48 -64.61 40.86
CA THR A 725 -91.56 -65.22 39.52
C THR A 725 -92.87 -65.98 39.31
N VAL A 726 -93.43 -65.98 38.09
CA VAL A 726 -94.29 -67.07 37.54
C VAL A 726 -93.97 -67.31 36.05
N ALA A 727 -93.98 -68.59 35.65
CA ALA A 727 -93.63 -69.25 34.37
C ALA A 727 -94.49 -68.86 33.13
N GLY A 728 -94.14 -69.12 31.87
CA GLY A 728 -93.02 -69.81 31.23
C GLY A 728 -93.00 -69.54 29.71
N GLY A 729 -91.81 -69.27 29.16
CA GLY A 729 -91.47 -68.93 27.77
C GLY A 729 -89.95 -68.79 27.67
N THR A 730 -89.33 -68.86 26.49
CA THR A 730 -87.86 -68.72 26.37
C THR A 730 -87.45 -67.34 26.84
N ARG A 731 -86.66 -67.29 27.91
CA ARG A 731 -86.31 -66.04 28.61
C ARG A 731 -85.02 -65.49 28.03
N VAL A 732 -85.10 -64.37 27.33
CA VAL A 732 -83.95 -63.75 26.65
C VAL A 732 -83.53 -62.49 27.40
N LEU A 733 -82.24 -62.36 27.69
CA LEU A 733 -81.63 -61.12 28.16
C LEU A 733 -80.93 -60.47 26.97
N LEU A 734 -81.31 -59.24 26.64
CA LEU A 734 -80.67 -58.45 25.58
C LEU A 734 -79.58 -57.58 26.19
N VAL A 735 -78.36 -57.72 25.68
CA VAL A 735 -77.21 -56.99 26.18
C VAL A 735 -76.54 -56.29 25.02
N ASP A 736 -76.62 -54.97 25.05
CA ASP A 736 -76.02 -54.05 24.08
C ASP A 736 -75.93 -52.71 24.80
N ASP A 737 -74.88 -51.94 24.61
CA ASP A 737 -74.70 -50.66 25.29
C ASP A 737 -75.64 -49.56 24.76
N HIS A 738 -76.18 -49.75 23.56
CA HIS A 738 -77.02 -48.76 22.91
C HIS A 738 -78.51 -49.06 23.08
N GLN A 739 -79.21 -48.14 23.76
CA GLN A 739 -80.64 -48.27 24.06
C GLN A 739 -81.50 -48.42 22.79
N VAL A 740 -81.14 -47.75 21.70
CA VAL A 740 -81.87 -47.82 20.42
C VAL A 740 -81.75 -49.22 19.80
N MET A 741 -80.57 -49.84 19.90
CA MET A 741 -80.34 -51.20 19.42
C MET A 741 -81.14 -52.21 20.26
N ARG A 742 -81.12 -52.06 21.59
CA ARG A 742 -81.95 -52.88 22.49
C ARG A 742 -83.43 -52.76 22.18
N GLN A 743 -83.93 -51.55 21.94
CA GLN A 743 -85.33 -51.32 21.53
C GLN A 743 -85.65 -51.95 20.17
N GLY A 744 -84.73 -51.88 19.19
CA GLY A 744 -84.88 -52.51 17.89
C GLY A 744 -84.95 -54.03 17.99
N LEU A 745 -83.98 -54.65 18.68
CA LEU A 745 -83.95 -56.09 18.95
C LEU A 745 -85.18 -56.56 19.73
N ASN A 746 -85.60 -55.79 20.74
CA ASN A 746 -86.77 -56.09 21.53
C ASN A 746 -88.06 -56.05 20.70
N ARG A 747 -88.22 -55.08 19.78
CA ARG A 747 -89.36 -55.05 18.83
C ARG A 747 -89.34 -56.24 17.87
N LEU A 748 -88.16 -56.60 17.34
CA LEU A 748 -88.01 -57.74 16.42
C LEU A 748 -88.35 -59.08 17.11
N ILE A 749 -87.98 -59.26 18.37
CA ILE A 749 -88.14 -60.53 19.10
C ILE A 749 -89.50 -60.64 19.77
N SER A 750 -90.07 -59.52 20.28
CA SER A 750 -91.34 -59.50 21.03
C SER A 750 -92.58 -59.88 20.20
N GLY A 751 -92.47 -59.93 18.87
CA GLY A 751 -93.54 -60.43 17.98
C GLY A 751 -93.73 -61.95 18.01
N HIS A 752 -92.81 -62.71 18.65
CA HIS A 752 -92.85 -64.18 18.65
C HIS A 752 -93.50 -64.75 19.95
N PRO A 753 -94.52 -65.63 19.87
CA PRO A 753 -95.32 -66.04 21.03
C PRO A 753 -94.55 -66.84 22.10
N ASP A 754 -93.45 -67.49 21.72
CA ASP A 754 -92.67 -68.38 22.60
C ASP A 754 -91.41 -67.75 23.20
N ILE A 755 -91.07 -66.50 22.84
CA ILE A 755 -89.86 -65.80 23.30
C ILE A 755 -90.26 -64.58 24.11
N ARG A 756 -89.71 -64.45 25.31
CA ARG A 756 -89.93 -63.32 26.21
C ARG A 756 -88.60 -62.67 26.57
N VAL A 757 -88.46 -61.38 26.25
CA VAL A 757 -87.35 -60.55 26.75
C VAL A 757 -87.60 -60.29 28.24
N VAL A 758 -86.67 -60.71 29.09
CA VAL A 758 -86.82 -60.64 30.57
C VAL A 758 -85.98 -59.55 31.22
N GLY A 759 -85.08 -58.96 30.46
CA GLY A 759 -84.27 -57.83 30.88
C GLY A 759 -83.47 -57.28 29.72
N GLU A 760 -82.91 -56.10 29.96
CA GLU A 760 -81.97 -55.41 29.11
C GLU A 760 -80.77 -55.01 29.98
N ALA A 761 -79.56 -55.12 29.46
CA ALA A 761 -78.35 -54.68 30.13
C ALA A 761 -77.48 -53.86 29.16
N ALA A 762 -76.78 -52.85 29.68
CA ALA A 762 -76.01 -51.91 28.89
C ALA A 762 -74.49 -52.20 28.87
N ASN A 763 -74.02 -53.22 29.60
CA ASN A 763 -72.61 -53.61 29.62
C ASN A 763 -72.45 -55.03 30.18
N GLY A 764 -71.23 -55.59 30.09
CA GLY A 764 -70.94 -56.94 30.56
C GLY A 764 -71.13 -57.16 32.07
N HIS A 765 -70.94 -56.13 32.92
CA HIS A 765 -71.20 -56.26 34.36
C HIS A 765 -72.69 -56.39 34.67
N GLU A 766 -73.51 -55.51 34.08
CA GLU A 766 -74.97 -55.60 34.16
C GLU A 766 -75.49 -56.88 33.53
N ALA A 767 -74.81 -57.40 32.50
CA ALA A 767 -75.15 -58.70 31.92
C ALA A 767 -74.96 -59.84 32.91
N ILE A 768 -73.82 -59.89 33.62
CA ILE A 768 -73.55 -60.91 34.64
C ILE A 768 -74.55 -60.78 35.80
N GLU A 769 -74.78 -59.56 36.28
CA GLU A 769 -75.74 -59.32 37.35
C GLU A 769 -77.18 -59.67 36.91
N GLY A 770 -77.55 -59.29 35.69
CA GLY A 770 -78.80 -59.64 35.05
C GLY A 770 -78.97 -61.15 34.89
N VAL A 771 -77.91 -61.89 34.57
CA VAL A 771 -77.93 -63.36 34.57
C VAL A 771 -78.19 -63.92 35.97
N ARG A 772 -77.50 -63.40 36.99
CA ARG A 772 -77.66 -63.84 38.39
C ARG A 772 -79.08 -63.59 38.91
N GLN A 773 -79.64 -62.42 38.64
CA GLN A 773 -80.95 -62.00 39.14
C GLN A 773 -82.09 -62.57 38.31
N LEU A 774 -82.00 -62.45 36.99
CA LEU A 774 -83.09 -62.80 36.09
C LEU A 774 -83.02 -64.26 35.68
N LYS A 775 -81.89 -64.97 35.71
CA LYS A 775 -81.77 -66.37 35.24
C LYS A 775 -82.36 -66.61 33.84
N PRO A 776 -81.88 -65.89 32.79
CA PRO A 776 -82.35 -66.08 31.42
C PRO A 776 -81.90 -67.45 30.86
N HIS A 777 -82.60 -67.93 29.84
CA HIS A 777 -82.19 -69.13 29.09
C HIS A 777 -81.16 -68.79 28.01
N VAL A 778 -81.30 -67.60 27.39
CA VAL A 778 -80.41 -67.11 26.34
C VAL A 778 -80.02 -65.67 26.64
N VAL A 779 -78.75 -65.34 26.44
CA VAL A 779 -78.23 -63.98 26.45
C VAL A 779 -77.81 -63.64 25.03
N VAL A 780 -78.42 -62.61 24.46
CA VAL A 780 -77.98 -62.03 23.19
C VAL A 780 -77.04 -60.88 23.56
N MET A 781 -75.77 -61.03 23.21
CA MET A 781 -74.66 -60.27 23.78
C MET A 781 -73.90 -59.52 22.70
N ASP A 782 -73.86 -58.20 22.74
CA ASP A 782 -72.94 -57.44 21.93
C ASP A 782 -71.48 -57.72 22.32
N VAL A 783 -70.61 -57.85 21.32
CA VAL A 783 -69.19 -58.13 21.52
C VAL A 783 -68.46 -56.91 22.07
N SER A 784 -68.77 -55.70 21.57
CA SER A 784 -68.05 -54.47 21.91
C SER A 784 -68.90 -53.56 22.79
N MET A 785 -68.66 -53.58 24.10
CA MET A 785 -69.39 -52.75 25.07
C MET A 785 -68.44 -52.14 26.12
N PRO A 786 -68.74 -50.95 26.65
CA PRO A 786 -67.98 -50.29 27.70
C PRO A 786 -68.06 -51.05 29.03
N VAL A 787 -67.12 -50.74 29.95
CA VAL A 787 -66.96 -51.33 31.30
C VAL A 787 -66.51 -52.80 31.30
N MET A 788 -67.17 -53.66 30.54
CA MET A 788 -66.78 -55.05 30.32
C MET A 788 -67.31 -55.49 28.95
N ASP A 789 -66.39 -55.93 28.09
CA ASP A 789 -66.72 -56.40 26.76
C ASP A 789 -67.52 -57.73 26.79
N GLY A 790 -68.19 -58.03 25.67
CA GLY A 790 -69.02 -59.21 25.56
C GLY A 790 -68.25 -60.53 25.66
N ILE A 791 -66.96 -60.54 25.30
CA ILE A 791 -66.12 -61.75 25.31
C ILE A 791 -65.79 -62.14 26.76
N GLU A 792 -65.34 -61.18 27.57
CA GLU A 792 -65.05 -61.36 28.98
C GLU A 792 -66.32 -61.60 29.79
N ALA A 793 -67.43 -60.90 29.46
CA ALA A 793 -68.73 -61.16 30.07
C ALA A 793 -69.20 -62.59 29.78
N THR A 794 -69.06 -63.06 28.54
CA THR A 794 -69.39 -64.44 28.16
C THR A 794 -68.57 -65.44 28.96
N ARG A 795 -67.24 -65.24 29.05
CA ARG A 795 -66.35 -66.11 29.81
C ARG A 795 -66.77 -66.22 31.29
N ARG A 796 -67.14 -65.10 31.90
CA ARG A 796 -67.61 -65.07 33.30
C ARG A 796 -69.00 -65.68 33.48
N ILE A 797 -69.95 -65.38 32.59
CA ILE A 797 -71.28 -65.98 32.60
C ILE A 797 -71.16 -67.50 32.47
N LYS A 798 -70.30 -68.00 31.59
CA LYS A 798 -70.09 -69.45 31.41
C LYS A 798 -69.40 -70.11 32.60
N ALA A 799 -68.53 -69.39 33.30
CA ALA A 799 -67.91 -69.88 34.52
C ALA A 799 -68.90 -69.95 35.71
N GLU A 800 -69.82 -68.99 35.82
CA GLU A 800 -70.78 -68.89 36.94
C GLU A 800 -72.11 -69.60 36.70
N SER A 801 -72.56 -69.71 35.45
CA SER A 801 -73.85 -70.30 35.07
C SER A 801 -73.73 -71.00 33.70
N PRO A 802 -73.10 -72.20 33.66
CA PRO A 802 -72.83 -72.94 32.41
C PRO A 802 -74.08 -73.29 31.59
N GLU A 803 -75.25 -73.35 32.25
CA GLU A 803 -76.54 -73.66 31.65
C GLU A 803 -77.12 -72.53 30.78
N VAL A 804 -76.63 -71.29 30.96
CA VAL A 804 -77.09 -70.13 30.18
C VAL A 804 -76.43 -70.15 28.82
N ARG A 805 -77.21 -70.00 27.76
CA ARG A 805 -76.71 -69.95 26.40
C ARG A 805 -76.40 -68.52 25.98
N VAL A 806 -75.30 -68.29 25.26
CA VAL A 806 -74.87 -66.96 24.83
C VAL A 806 -74.74 -66.93 23.31
N ILE A 807 -75.39 -65.93 22.69
CA ILE A 807 -75.30 -65.63 21.27
C ILE A 807 -74.62 -64.27 21.14
N GLY A 808 -73.44 -64.23 20.53
CA GLY A 808 -72.73 -62.99 20.31
C GLY A 808 -73.29 -62.22 19.11
N LEU A 809 -73.35 -60.89 19.21
CA LEU A 809 -73.68 -59.96 18.15
C LEU A 809 -72.45 -59.14 17.78
N SER A 810 -72.09 -59.11 16.49
CA SER A 810 -70.94 -58.35 15.98
C SER A 810 -71.33 -57.53 14.76
N MET A 811 -70.81 -56.30 14.61
CA MET A 811 -70.94 -55.50 13.38
C MET A 811 -70.05 -56.00 12.24
N TYR A 812 -69.10 -56.90 12.53
CA TYR A 812 -68.06 -57.37 11.61
C TYR A 812 -68.20 -58.89 11.36
N GLU A 813 -68.02 -59.32 10.11
CA GLU A 813 -67.77 -60.72 9.72
C GLU A 813 -66.27 -61.04 9.85
N ASP A 814 -65.70 -60.80 11.03
CA ASP A 814 -64.29 -61.10 11.30
C ASP A 814 -64.16 -62.51 11.89
N GLU A 815 -63.50 -63.43 11.16
CA GLU A 815 -63.24 -64.81 11.62
C GLU A 815 -62.51 -64.84 12.98
N LEU A 816 -61.68 -63.83 13.27
CA LEU A 816 -60.91 -63.77 14.51
C LEU A 816 -61.80 -63.48 15.75
N ILE A 817 -62.80 -62.61 15.57
CA ILE A 817 -63.78 -62.27 16.62
C ILE A 817 -64.73 -63.46 16.84
N ALA A 818 -65.12 -64.16 15.77
CA ALA A 818 -65.92 -65.37 15.88
C ALA A 818 -65.22 -66.47 16.67
N ASP A 819 -63.92 -66.68 16.44
CA ASP A 819 -63.15 -67.68 17.15
C ASP A 819 -62.91 -67.32 18.62
N THR A 820 -62.60 -66.06 18.94
CA THR A 820 -62.46 -65.60 20.33
C THR A 820 -63.76 -65.70 21.12
N MET A 821 -64.91 -65.36 20.50
CA MET A 821 -66.23 -65.48 21.14
C MET A 821 -66.63 -66.95 21.37
N ARG A 822 -66.31 -67.85 20.43
CA ARG A 822 -66.50 -69.30 20.62
C ARG A 822 -65.60 -69.86 21.71
N GLN A 823 -64.32 -69.46 21.75
CA GLN A 823 -63.39 -69.85 22.82
C GLN A 823 -63.84 -69.37 24.20
N ALA A 824 -64.52 -68.22 24.28
CA ALA A 824 -65.14 -67.72 25.51
C ALA A 824 -66.38 -68.53 25.94
N GLY A 825 -66.93 -69.38 25.07
CA GLY A 825 -68.02 -70.31 25.35
C GLY A 825 -69.37 -69.97 24.71
N ALA A 826 -69.44 -68.98 23.80
CA ALA A 826 -70.68 -68.66 23.09
C ALA A 826 -71.09 -69.77 22.10
N GLU A 827 -72.40 -70.02 22.00
CA GLU A 827 -72.96 -71.07 21.15
C GLU A 827 -73.15 -70.65 19.68
N ALA A 828 -73.26 -69.34 19.43
CA ALA A 828 -73.36 -68.79 18.09
C ALA A 828 -72.85 -67.34 18.06
N LEU A 829 -72.42 -66.91 16.89
CA LEU A 829 -72.19 -65.49 16.57
C LEU A 829 -73.10 -65.13 15.40
N VAL A 830 -73.80 -64.00 15.51
CA VAL A 830 -74.69 -63.46 14.47
C VAL A 830 -74.26 -62.03 14.17
N SER A 831 -74.25 -61.65 12.89
CA SER A 831 -73.96 -60.26 12.51
C SER A 831 -75.11 -59.34 12.94
N LYS A 832 -74.81 -58.14 13.45
CA LYS A 832 -75.81 -57.09 13.73
C LYS A 832 -76.50 -56.59 12.45
N THR A 833 -75.96 -56.88 11.27
CA THR A 833 -76.59 -56.57 9.97
C THR A 833 -77.33 -57.78 9.37
N ALA A 834 -77.37 -58.93 10.08
CA ALA A 834 -78.07 -60.12 9.65
C ALA A 834 -79.60 -59.92 9.66
N SER A 835 -80.32 -60.75 8.92
CA SER A 835 -81.78 -60.69 8.85
C SER A 835 -82.43 -61.09 10.19
N SER A 836 -83.61 -60.53 10.48
CA SER A 836 -84.44 -60.87 11.64
C SER A 836 -84.67 -62.39 11.78
N ALA A 837 -84.85 -63.07 10.64
CA ALA A 837 -85.01 -64.51 10.55
C ALA A 837 -83.76 -65.30 11.00
N GLU A 838 -82.55 -64.78 10.81
CA GLU A 838 -81.30 -65.46 11.19
C GLU A 838 -81.07 -65.40 12.71
N LEU A 839 -81.34 -64.25 13.33
CA LEU A 839 -81.23 -64.11 14.79
C LEU A 839 -82.27 -64.99 15.50
N LEU A 840 -83.52 -65.02 15.02
CA LEU A 840 -84.57 -65.88 15.57
C LEU A 840 -84.22 -67.38 15.41
N LYS A 841 -83.71 -67.79 14.25
CA LYS A 841 -83.21 -69.15 14.03
C LYS A 841 -82.08 -69.50 14.99
N ALA A 842 -81.15 -68.57 15.26
CA ALA A 842 -80.06 -68.79 16.20
C ALA A 842 -80.58 -68.99 17.64
N ILE A 843 -81.53 -68.16 18.09
CA ILE A 843 -82.15 -68.30 19.42
C ILE A 843 -82.87 -69.64 19.57
N CYS A 844 -83.70 -70.04 18.59
CA CYS A 844 -84.42 -71.31 18.63
C CYS A 844 -83.47 -72.52 18.60
N ARG A 845 -82.44 -72.48 17.73
CA ARG A 845 -81.44 -73.55 17.59
C ARG A 845 -80.71 -73.82 18.90
N VAL A 846 -80.33 -72.77 19.62
CA VAL A 846 -79.50 -72.86 20.83
C VAL A 846 -80.29 -73.37 22.05
N VAL A 847 -81.62 -73.23 22.05
CA VAL A 847 -82.51 -73.69 23.14
C VAL A 847 -83.03 -75.12 22.93
N GLY A 848 -82.77 -75.76 21.78
CA GLY A 848 -83.07 -77.19 21.56
C GLY A 848 -84.53 -77.50 21.24
N ARG A 849 -85.28 -76.56 20.64
CA ARG A 849 -86.59 -76.83 20.02
C ARG A 849 -86.42 -76.67 18.51
N GLY A 850 -86.52 -77.79 17.79
CA GLY A 850 -86.51 -77.83 16.33
C GLY A 850 -87.75 -77.21 15.71
#